data_AF-A0A5B0BYH7-F1
#
_entry.id   AF-A0A5B0BYH7-F1
#
_cell.length_a   1.000
_cell.length_b   1.000
_cell.length_c   1.000
_cell.angle_alpha   90.00
_cell.angle_beta   90.00
_cell.angle_gamma   90.00
#
_symmetry.space_group_name_H-M   'P 1'
#
loop_
_entity.id
_entity.type
_entity.pdbx_description
1 polymer ?
#
loop_
_entity_poly.entity_id
_entity_poly.type
_entity_poly.pdbx_seq_one_letter_code
_entity_poly.pdbx_strand_id
1 'polypeptide(L)'
;MIREKLSTQKSKSKIYKTAKYFNKEEGCVLFESNIYTPLNASKKDIAKAISQSIESDITDNKKGRKQSVRTQHDVVSFHTNDNITPEQARDIAKELYEATHKLSNRKYSLGVHIDTDEVHVHIVWALKDFNGKCYNVSNDYRVIERECEKLEQKYNLIVPENRISRDMDELDKIKELTLQDKKDIINKKYKDKHPSTKERMLDVRGVISNKKQMKDALSDFLNNASSPSDFINQITENGFNVIHNGKSSFSIQHEDQIFKASELGLSYKTLKAKLGDDTGFEQTLKNKHNVKEYENCSIASTEAEPDYMKKIKPNSVLATKFKFIQHSDKVEYFYNSASSKKSFEYYKDPSKVSFHDLSRLSAKAGIQRLVADAKPPQSFTVNGPDYFKKNVWLEFQLMGLEAKGFKLEGYKPTPADLDELKKIQEQYASMNKKADPKPQPAPEAPTVAVEAPKPVEPVMPIPLQKAPEKPPEPTKKVEQEKVTPTNDGLIDDLHDMFRPAIATPVAQAPTEAVEPPKPVEPAIDEFYIPMAPEPLAEPENHKIDGDYSTYSNDELVEEFEWLQPRLKKSSFPGNSKRDIAGHREMDNIPENRNGIKTGDVKRQYEFREKLYNLFDEIKERDPAAAKQLEQAFKAQMANKRAVTFDLKPQLTK
;
A
#
# COMPACT_ATOMS: atom_id res chain seq x y z
N MET A 1 9.53 30.06 -4.39
CA MET A 1 8.43 29.08 -4.63
C MET A 1 8.83 27.96 -5.61
N ILE A 2 8.62 26.69 -5.22
CA ILE A 2 8.96 25.49 -6.02
C ILE A 2 7.72 24.59 -6.16
N ARG A 3 7.46 24.07 -7.37
CA ARG A 3 6.40 23.08 -7.63
C ARG A 3 6.99 21.69 -7.89
N GLU A 4 6.68 20.72 -7.03
CA GLU A 4 7.00 19.30 -7.24
C GLU A 4 5.74 18.50 -7.65
N LYS A 5 5.90 17.56 -8.58
CA LYS A 5 4.85 16.59 -8.95
C LYS A 5 5.06 15.28 -8.19
N LEU A 6 4.35 15.11 -7.09
CA LEU A 6 4.52 13.94 -6.21
C LEU A 6 3.99 12.65 -6.83
N SER A 7 2.77 12.65 -7.37
CA SER A 7 2.16 11.41 -7.86
C SER A 7 1.05 11.58 -8.88
N THR A 8 0.61 10.47 -9.47
CA THR A 8 -0.43 10.44 -10.50
C THR A 8 -1.37 9.26 -10.26
N GLN A 9 -2.63 9.56 -9.98
CA GLN A 9 -3.62 8.58 -9.53
C GLN A 9 -4.40 8.04 -10.73
N LYS A 10 -4.48 6.71 -10.82
CA LYS A 10 -5.20 5.96 -11.87
C LYS A 10 -6.37 5.14 -11.33
N SER A 11 -6.60 5.19 -10.03
CA SER A 11 -7.68 4.44 -9.37
C SER A 11 -8.29 5.21 -8.20
N LYS A 12 -9.58 5.00 -7.94
CA LYS A 12 -10.31 5.56 -6.79
C LYS A 12 -9.58 5.33 -5.46
N SER A 13 -9.05 4.12 -5.26
CA SER A 13 -8.24 3.79 -4.08
C SER A 13 -6.97 4.64 -3.95
N LYS A 14 -6.30 4.97 -5.07
CA LYS A 14 -5.15 5.89 -5.05
C LYS A 14 -5.57 7.33 -4.75
N ILE A 15 -6.68 7.81 -5.33
CA ILE A 15 -7.23 9.14 -5.01
C ILE A 15 -7.58 9.22 -3.51
N TYR A 16 -8.29 8.23 -2.97
CA TYR A 16 -8.62 8.13 -1.55
C TYR A 16 -7.38 8.16 -0.64
N LYS A 17 -6.34 7.38 -0.96
CA LYS A 17 -5.09 7.38 -0.19
C LYS A 17 -4.39 8.75 -0.23
N THR A 18 -4.35 9.39 -1.39
CA THR A 18 -3.78 10.74 -1.54
C THR A 18 -4.60 11.78 -0.78
N ALA A 19 -5.93 11.74 -0.88
CA ALA A 19 -6.83 12.65 -0.16
C ALA A 19 -6.77 12.46 1.36
N LYS A 20 -6.63 11.23 1.87
CA LYS A 20 -6.35 10.98 3.29
C LYS A 20 -4.99 11.57 3.71
N TYR A 21 -3.97 11.47 2.85
CA TYR A 21 -2.63 11.96 3.14
C TYR A 21 -2.54 13.49 3.23
N PHE A 22 -3.03 14.23 2.23
CA PHE A 22 -2.98 15.70 2.30
C PHE A 22 -4.05 16.32 3.21
N ASN A 23 -5.02 15.54 3.69
CA ASN A 23 -6.04 16.00 4.65
C ASN A 23 -5.86 15.33 6.03
N LYS A 24 -4.62 14.92 6.36
CA LYS A 24 -4.24 14.40 7.67
C LYS A 24 -4.43 15.45 8.78
N GLU A 25 -4.69 15.00 9.99
CA GLU A 25 -4.90 15.89 11.16
C GLU A 25 -3.58 16.54 11.59
N GLU A 26 -2.47 15.80 11.53
CA GLU A 26 -1.13 16.31 11.86
C GLU A 26 -0.53 17.09 10.67
N GLY A 27 -0.59 18.42 10.72
CA GLY A 27 0.11 19.33 9.79
C GLY A 27 -0.79 20.11 8.83
N CYS A 28 -1.97 19.59 8.46
CA CYS A 28 -2.88 20.27 7.55
C CYS A 28 -3.70 21.33 8.29
N VAL A 29 -3.29 22.60 8.17
CA VAL A 29 -3.92 23.75 8.86
C VAL A 29 -5.11 24.33 8.09
N LEU A 30 -5.14 24.19 6.77
CA LEU A 30 -6.23 24.70 5.92
C LEU A 30 -6.56 23.68 4.84
N PHE A 31 -7.85 23.42 4.63
CA PHE A 31 -8.36 22.55 3.56
C PHE A 31 -9.36 23.30 2.69
N GLU A 32 -9.26 23.18 1.36
CA GLU A 32 -10.24 23.70 0.42
C GLU A 32 -10.55 22.66 -0.68
N SER A 33 -11.76 22.72 -1.23
CA SER A 33 -12.24 21.81 -2.26
C SER A 33 -13.41 22.44 -3.02
N ASN A 34 -13.41 22.38 -4.36
CA ASN A 34 -14.63 22.67 -5.14
C ASN A 34 -15.49 21.41 -5.37
N ILE A 35 -15.04 20.27 -4.86
CA ILE A 35 -15.82 19.03 -4.80
C ILE A 35 -16.71 19.11 -3.56
N TYR A 36 -18.00 18.79 -3.72
CA TYR A 36 -18.92 18.64 -2.59
C TYR A 36 -18.38 17.61 -1.58
N THR A 37 -18.12 18.07 -0.37
CA THR A 37 -17.69 17.27 0.77
C THR A 37 -18.70 17.43 1.90
N PRO A 38 -19.13 16.35 2.57
CA PRO A 38 -20.13 16.44 3.61
C PRO A 38 -19.67 17.31 4.79
N LEU A 39 -20.52 18.23 5.23
CA LEU A 39 -20.26 19.13 6.36
C LEU A 39 -20.07 18.32 7.66
N ASN A 40 -19.15 18.78 8.52
CA ASN A 40 -18.80 18.14 9.80
C ASN A 40 -18.39 16.65 9.71
N ALA A 41 -18.04 16.16 8.53
CA ALA A 41 -17.68 14.76 8.32
C ALA A 41 -16.20 14.49 8.63
N SER A 42 -15.87 13.23 8.90
CA SER A 42 -14.48 12.84 9.18
C SER A 42 -13.56 13.08 7.98
N LYS A 43 -12.27 13.29 8.22
CA LYS A 43 -11.25 13.39 7.15
C LYS A 43 -11.26 12.17 6.21
N LYS A 44 -11.66 10.99 6.71
CA LYS A 44 -11.86 9.76 5.91
C LYS A 44 -13.05 9.89 4.95
N ASP A 45 -14.16 10.46 5.41
CA ASP A 45 -15.37 10.67 4.59
C ASP A 45 -15.17 11.77 3.55
N ILE A 46 -14.44 12.84 3.90
CA ILE A 46 -13.99 13.86 2.94
C ILE A 46 -13.12 13.21 1.85
N ALA A 47 -12.11 12.41 2.23
CA ALA A 47 -11.26 11.68 1.28
C ALA A 47 -12.07 10.69 0.41
N LYS A 48 -13.09 10.05 0.99
CA LYS A 48 -14.02 9.16 0.28
C LYS A 48 -14.86 9.93 -0.74
N ALA A 49 -15.45 11.07 -0.36
CA ALA A 49 -16.23 11.95 -1.23
C ALA A 49 -15.40 12.49 -2.41
N ILE A 50 -14.19 13.00 -2.16
CA ILE A 50 -13.23 13.41 -3.21
C ILE A 50 -12.98 12.25 -4.19
N SER A 51 -12.67 11.06 -3.65
CA SER A 51 -12.40 9.88 -4.48
C SER A 51 -13.62 9.40 -5.28
N GLN A 52 -14.84 9.59 -4.77
CA GLN A 52 -16.10 9.23 -5.44
C GLN A 52 -16.44 10.23 -6.55
N SER A 53 -16.38 11.53 -6.26
CA SER A 53 -16.76 12.57 -7.22
C SER A 53 -15.84 12.65 -8.42
N ILE A 54 -14.54 12.38 -8.25
CA ILE A 54 -13.61 12.30 -9.40
C ILE A 54 -13.77 10.96 -10.15
N GLU A 55 -14.25 9.90 -9.50
CA GLU A 55 -14.56 8.63 -10.15
C GLU A 55 -15.78 8.73 -11.07
N SER A 56 -16.83 9.45 -10.63
CA SER A 56 -18.08 9.57 -11.40
C SER A 56 -17.92 10.30 -12.73
N ASP A 57 -16.88 11.13 -12.89
CA ASP A 57 -16.60 11.87 -14.13
C ASP A 57 -15.95 10.99 -15.23
N ILE A 58 -15.74 9.71 -14.93
CA ILE A 58 -15.16 8.73 -15.85
C ILE A 58 -16.30 8.09 -16.65
N THR A 59 -16.87 8.90 -17.53
CA THR A 59 -18.03 8.55 -18.38
C THR A 59 -17.71 7.62 -19.56
N ASP A 60 -16.43 7.35 -19.85
CA ASP A 60 -15.99 6.73 -21.10
C ASP A 60 -14.87 5.69 -20.87
N ASN A 61 -15.12 4.42 -21.21
CA ASN A 61 -14.14 3.31 -21.20
C ASN A 61 -13.19 3.34 -22.43
N LYS A 62 -12.79 4.54 -22.89
CA LYS A 62 -11.92 4.70 -24.07
C LYS A 62 -10.44 4.44 -23.69
N LYS A 63 -9.77 3.60 -24.48
CA LYS A 63 -8.53 2.88 -24.14
C LYS A 63 -7.25 3.73 -24.24
N GLY A 64 -7.28 5.02 -23.90
CA GLY A 64 -6.12 5.92 -23.97
C GLY A 64 -5.16 5.81 -22.78
N ARG A 65 -3.83 5.68 -23.02
CA ARG A 65 -2.82 5.62 -21.94
C ARG A 65 -2.84 6.85 -21.02
N LYS A 66 -3.13 8.04 -21.57
CA LYS A 66 -3.35 9.30 -20.83
C LYS A 66 -4.75 9.39 -20.19
N GLN A 67 -5.77 8.74 -20.75
CA GLN A 67 -7.14 8.69 -20.21
C GLN A 67 -7.26 7.77 -18.98
N SER A 68 -6.28 6.89 -18.74
CA SER A 68 -6.17 6.10 -17.49
C SER A 68 -5.83 6.91 -16.23
N VAL A 69 -5.42 8.17 -16.40
CA VAL A 69 -5.06 9.07 -15.29
C VAL A 69 -6.28 9.90 -14.91
N ARG A 70 -6.60 9.89 -13.61
CA ARG A 70 -7.79 10.52 -13.03
C ARG A 70 -7.44 11.87 -12.42
N THR A 71 -6.39 11.89 -11.61
CA THR A 71 -5.84 13.11 -11.00
C THR A 71 -4.32 13.16 -11.10
N GLN A 72 -3.77 14.35 -10.89
CA GLN A 72 -2.38 14.53 -10.49
C GLN A 72 -2.34 15.08 -9.07
N HIS A 73 -1.26 14.81 -8.35
CA HIS A 73 -0.98 15.34 -7.01
C HIS A 73 0.36 16.03 -7.03
N ASP A 74 0.31 17.33 -6.78
CA ASP A 74 1.45 18.22 -6.78
C ASP A 74 1.61 18.89 -5.41
N VAL A 75 2.79 19.43 -5.15
CA VAL A 75 3.10 20.31 -4.01
C VAL A 75 3.64 21.63 -4.54
N VAL A 76 3.24 22.72 -3.91
CA VAL A 76 3.85 24.04 -4.06
C VAL A 76 4.46 24.43 -2.72
N SER A 77 5.79 24.50 -2.62
CA SER A 77 6.53 24.93 -1.43
C SER A 77 6.98 26.38 -1.54
N PHE A 78 6.94 27.08 -0.41
CA PHE A 78 7.47 28.43 -0.23
C PHE A 78 8.79 28.38 0.54
N HIS A 79 9.67 29.37 0.36
CA HIS A 79 10.97 29.35 1.03
C HIS A 79 10.78 29.59 2.54
N THR A 80 11.63 29.02 3.40
CA THR A 80 11.50 29.16 4.87
C THR A 80 11.54 30.62 5.35
N ASN A 81 12.22 31.48 4.58
CA ASN A 81 12.33 32.92 4.84
C ASN A 81 11.26 33.76 4.11
N ASP A 82 10.35 33.16 3.33
CA ASP A 82 9.17 33.86 2.79
C ASP A 82 8.16 34.04 3.93
N ASN A 83 7.81 35.27 4.29
CA ASN A 83 6.80 35.55 5.31
C ASN A 83 5.38 35.34 4.73
N ILE A 84 4.93 34.09 4.71
CA ILE A 84 3.67 33.67 4.07
C ILE A 84 2.71 33.00 5.06
N THR A 85 1.46 33.46 5.12
CA THR A 85 0.41 32.79 5.91
C THR A 85 -0.19 31.59 5.15
N PRO A 86 -0.83 30.62 5.84
CA PRO A 86 -1.51 29.51 5.17
C PRO A 86 -2.56 29.94 4.14
N GLU A 87 -3.26 31.04 4.38
CA GLU A 87 -4.26 31.62 3.47
C GLU A 87 -3.59 32.22 2.22
N GLN A 88 -2.47 32.94 2.39
CA GLN A 88 -1.70 33.46 1.27
C GLN A 88 -1.12 32.32 0.43
N ALA A 89 -0.56 31.29 1.07
CA ALA A 89 -0.04 30.09 0.39
C ALA A 89 -1.12 29.40 -0.45
N ARG A 90 -2.32 29.22 0.12
CA ARG A 90 -3.51 28.73 -0.59
C ARG A 90 -3.85 29.57 -1.82
N ASP A 91 -3.94 30.89 -1.66
CA ASP A 91 -4.40 31.78 -2.73
C ASP A 91 -3.38 31.90 -3.86
N ILE A 92 -2.09 31.97 -3.55
CA ILE A 92 -1.00 31.94 -4.54
C ILE A 92 -0.98 30.59 -5.29
N ALA A 93 -1.17 29.47 -4.59
CA ALA A 93 -1.28 28.16 -5.22
C ALA A 93 -2.52 28.07 -6.14
N LYS A 94 -3.67 28.63 -5.74
CA LYS A 94 -4.87 28.70 -6.59
C LYS A 94 -4.64 29.56 -7.82
N GLU A 95 -4.00 30.72 -7.70
CA GLU A 95 -3.66 31.59 -8.84
C GLU A 95 -2.72 30.88 -9.83
N LEU A 96 -1.67 30.22 -9.33
CA LEU A 96 -0.76 29.41 -10.13
C LEU A 96 -1.51 28.35 -10.96
N TYR A 97 -2.40 27.60 -10.32
CA TYR A 97 -3.14 26.53 -10.99
C TYR A 97 -4.30 27.05 -11.85
N GLU A 98 -4.84 28.24 -11.58
CA GLU A 98 -5.79 28.90 -12.48
C GLU A 98 -5.10 29.27 -13.79
N ALA A 99 -3.99 30.00 -13.73
CA ALA A 99 -3.22 30.43 -14.89
C ALA A 99 -2.69 29.25 -15.73
N THR A 100 -2.21 28.18 -15.08
CA THR A 100 -1.53 27.06 -15.76
C THR A 100 -2.43 25.87 -16.13
N HIS A 101 -3.54 25.65 -15.40
CA HIS A 101 -4.41 24.48 -15.57
C HIS A 101 -5.90 24.82 -15.79
N LYS A 102 -6.32 26.08 -15.58
CA LYS A 102 -7.73 26.50 -15.53
C LYS A 102 -8.49 25.76 -14.43
N LEU A 103 -8.00 25.90 -13.20
CA LEU A 103 -8.48 25.21 -12.00
C LEU A 103 -9.99 25.39 -11.77
N SER A 104 -10.51 26.59 -12.04
CA SER A 104 -11.92 26.96 -12.03
C SER A 104 -12.81 26.02 -12.86
N ASN A 105 -12.28 25.46 -13.95
CA ASN A 105 -12.98 24.54 -14.84
C ASN A 105 -12.67 23.05 -14.56
N ARG A 106 -12.05 22.72 -13.41
CA ARG A 106 -11.67 21.33 -13.05
C ARG A 106 -12.08 21.03 -11.62
N LYS A 107 -12.34 19.75 -11.30
CA LYS A 107 -12.44 19.32 -9.90
C LYS A 107 -11.07 19.36 -9.24
N TYR A 108 -11.00 19.92 -8.03
CA TYR A 108 -9.79 19.93 -7.22
C TYR A 108 -10.09 19.91 -5.73
N SER A 109 -9.07 19.53 -4.96
CA SER A 109 -9.00 19.72 -3.51
C SER A 109 -7.54 19.94 -3.11
N LEU A 110 -7.33 20.81 -2.13
CA LEU A 110 -6.01 21.20 -1.62
C LEU A 110 -5.96 21.14 -0.09
N GLY A 111 -4.74 21.04 0.44
CA GLY A 111 -4.44 21.17 1.85
C GLY A 111 -3.14 21.93 2.05
N VAL A 112 -3.13 22.91 2.95
CA VAL A 112 -1.96 23.72 3.32
C VAL A 112 -1.32 23.13 4.58
N HIS A 113 -0.02 22.85 4.50
CA HIS A 113 0.75 22.13 5.51
C HIS A 113 1.89 22.99 6.05
N ILE A 114 2.16 22.83 7.35
CA ILE A 114 3.23 23.50 8.11
C ILE A 114 4.00 22.52 9.02
N ASP A 115 3.98 21.23 8.69
CA ASP A 115 4.68 20.16 9.43
C ASP A 115 6.15 19.99 9.04
N THR A 116 6.65 20.84 8.15
CA THR A 116 8.06 21.01 7.80
C THR A 116 8.46 22.48 7.99
N ASP A 117 9.76 22.79 7.88
CA ASP A 117 10.25 24.17 7.97
C ASP A 117 9.69 25.09 6.86
N GLU A 118 9.13 24.52 5.78
CA GLU A 118 8.54 25.23 4.63
C GLU A 118 7.00 25.13 4.66
N VAL A 119 6.31 26.27 4.60
CA VAL A 119 4.87 26.28 4.28
C VAL A 119 4.70 25.69 2.88
N HIS A 120 3.81 24.71 2.73
CA HIS A 120 3.60 24.06 1.44
C HIS A 120 2.13 23.64 1.22
N VAL A 121 1.71 23.69 -0.04
CA VAL A 121 0.34 23.39 -0.46
C VAL A 121 0.32 22.12 -1.28
N HIS A 122 -0.28 21.06 -0.75
CA HIS A 122 -0.67 19.91 -1.54
C HIS A 122 -1.92 20.24 -2.35
N ILE A 123 -1.90 19.97 -3.65
CA ILE A 123 -3.06 20.11 -4.52
C ILE A 123 -3.29 18.84 -5.33
N VAL A 124 -4.54 18.35 -5.33
CA VAL A 124 -5.00 17.26 -6.17
C VAL A 124 -6.06 17.79 -7.12
N TRP A 125 -5.80 17.68 -8.42
CA TRP A 125 -6.66 18.21 -9.46
C TRP A 125 -6.99 17.13 -10.51
N ALA A 126 -8.21 17.17 -11.04
CA ALA A 126 -8.72 16.22 -12.02
C ALA A 126 -8.12 16.48 -13.41
N LEU A 127 -7.68 15.42 -14.09
CA LEU A 127 -7.06 15.55 -15.41
C LEU A 127 -8.08 15.99 -16.48
N LYS A 128 -9.37 15.64 -16.31
CA LYS A 128 -10.48 16.15 -17.13
C LYS A 128 -11.03 17.44 -16.53
N ASP A 129 -11.43 18.38 -17.39
CA ASP A 129 -12.28 19.52 -16.99
C ASP A 129 -13.77 19.14 -17.03
N PHE A 130 -14.63 20.03 -16.56
CA PHE A 130 -16.09 19.86 -16.59
C PHE A 130 -16.64 19.69 -18.01
N ASN A 131 -15.90 20.14 -19.04
CA ASN A 131 -16.21 19.93 -20.45
C ASN A 131 -15.68 18.57 -20.99
N GLY A 132 -15.14 17.72 -20.13
CA GLY A 132 -14.60 16.39 -20.47
C GLY A 132 -13.20 16.39 -21.12
N LYS A 133 -12.59 17.56 -21.35
CA LYS A 133 -11.30 17.69 -22.04
C LYS A 133 -10.14 17.39 -21.08
N CYS A 134 -9.28 16.47 -21.50
CA CYS A 134 -8.08 16.08 -20.75
C CYS A 134 -6.99 17.16 -20.85
N TYR A 135 -6.35 17.48 -19.73
CA TYR A 135 -5.12 18.26 -19.69
C TYR A 135 -4.00 17.52 -20.44
N ASN A 136 -3.43 18.16 -21.45
CA ASN A 136 -2.45 17.57 -22.35
C ASN A 136 -1.42 18.60 -22.83
N VAL A 137 -0.82 19.34 -21.89
CA VAL A 137 0.28 20.28 -22.16
C VAL A 137 1.60 19.50 -22.23
N SER A 138 2.45 19.83 -23.20
CA SER A 138 3.82 19.31 -23.29
C SER A 138 4.78 20.27 -22.58
N ASN A 139 5.79 19.75 -21.87
CA ASN A 139 6.71 20.54 -21.03
C ASN A 139 5.98 21.46 -20.04
N ASP A 140 4.93 20.94 -19.39
CA ASP A 140 4.14 21.62 -18.35
C ASP A 140 5.01 22.31 -17.29
N TYR A 141 6.11 21.67 -16.87
CA TYR A 141 7.07 22.24 -15.93
C TYR A 141 7.58 23.64 -16.32
N ARG A 142 7.84 23.92 -17.62
CA ARG A 142 8.32 25.25 -18.04
C ARG A 142 7.23 26.31 -17.94
N VAL A 143 6.00 25.94 -18.29
CA VAL A 143 4.84 26.84 -18.19
C VAL A 143 4.59 27.20 -16.72
N ILE A 144 4.72 26.20 -15.84
CA ILE A 144 4.57 26.36 -14.40
C ILE A 144 5.72 27.18 -13.81
N GLU A 145 7.00 26.89 -14.13
CA GLU A 145 8.14 27.67 -13.61
C GLU A 145 8.07 29.16 -13.99
N ARG A 146 7.68 29.49 -15.23
CA ARG A 146 7.48 30.89 -15.67
C ARG A 146 6.36 31.57 -14.89
N GLU A 147 5.28 30.85 -14.57
CA GLU A 147 4.18 31.40 -13.79
C GLU A 147 4.55 31.54 -12.31
N CYS A 148 5.32 30.60 -11.76
CA CYS A 148 5.91 30.75 -10.43
C CYS A 148 6.75 32.02 -10.32
N GLU A 149 7.60 32.31 -11.32
CA GLU A 149 8.45 33.50 -11.32
C GLU A 149 7.65 34.81 -11.36
N LYS A 150 6.55 34.87 -12.11
CA LYS A 150 5.63 36.03 -12.06
C LYS A 150 4.98 36.20 -10.69
N LEU A 151 4.53 35.10 -10.08
CA LEU A 151 3.89 35.13 -8.77
C LEU A 151 4.89 35.50 -7.66
N GLU A 152 6.14 35.04 -7.76
CA GLU A 152 7.22 35.46 -6.85
C GLU A 152 7.47 36.96 -6.94
N GLN A 153 7.52 37.53 -8.14
CA GLN A 153 7.63 38.97 -8.34
C GLN A 153 6.39 39.73 -7.83
N LYS A 154 5.18 39.23 -8.12
CA LYS A 154 3.90 39.84 -7.70
C LYS A 154 3.73 39.88 -6.19
N TYR A 155 4.14 38.83 -5.48
CA TYR A 155 3.98 38.68 -4.04
C TYR A 155 5.26 38.96 -3.24
N ASN A 156 6.32 39.48 -3.89
CA ASN A 156 7.62 39.80 -3.29
C ASN A 156 8.23 38.61 -2.52
N LEU A 157 8.17 37.42 -3.12
CA LEU A 157 8.74 36.18 -2.59
C LEU A 157 10.17 35.97 -3.12
N ILE A 158 10.92 35.11 -2.45
CA ILE A 158 12.27 34.71 -2.87
C ILE A 158 12.20 33.94 -4.20
N VAL A 159 12.79 34.56 -5.24
CA VAL A 159 12.92 34.00 -6.59
C VAL A 159 14.11 33.03 -6.63
N PRO A 160 13.92 31.76 -7.05
CA PRO A 160 15.03 30.83 -7.27
C PRO A 160 16.00 31.33 -8.35
N GLU A 161 17.29 31.35 -8.01
CA GLU A 161 18.39 31.63 -8.95
C GLU A 161 18.41 30.63 -10.12
N ASN A 162 18.12 29.36 -9.81
CA ASN A 162 18.19 28.23 -10.72
C ASN A 162 16.80 27.86 -11.26
N ARG A 163 16.41 28.43 -12.42
CA ARG A 163 15.18 28.07 -13.17
C ARG A 163 15.53 27.59 -14.59
N ILE A 164 15.13 26.37 -14.91
CA ILE A 164 15.37 25.78 -16.24
C ILE A 164 14.57 26.53 -17.31
N SER A 165 13.37 27.02 -16.99
CA SER A 165 12.59 27.87 -17.89
C SER A 165 13.33 29.14 -18.30
N ARG A 166 13.91 29.87 -17.34
CA ARG A 166 14.62 31.13 -17.55
C ARG A 166 15.84 30.93 -18.48
N ASP A 167 16.69 29.96 -18.15
CA ASP A 167 17.86 29.62 -18.98
C ASP A 167 17.46 29.15 -20.38
N MET A 168 16.33 28.42 -20.50
CA MET A 168 15.82 28.01 -21.81
C MET A 168 15.27 29.19 -22.62
N ASP A 169 14.64 30.17 -21.97
CA ASP A 169 14.12 31.38 -22.63
C ASP A 169 15.25 32.33 -23.06
N GLU A 170 16.39 32.31 -22.36
CA GLU A 170 17.62 32.97 -22.81
C GLU A 170 18.24 32.25 -24.01
N LEU A 171 18.41 30.93 -23.92
CA LEU A 171 18.95 30.12 -25.02
C LEU A 171 18.02 30.13 -26.25
N ASP A 172 16.71 30.29 -26.09
CA ASP A 172 15.76 30.43 -27.20
C ASP A 172 15.85 31.76 -27.97
N LYS A 173 16.54 32.78 -27.42
CA LYS A 173 16.91 34.00 -28.16
C LYS A 173 18.07 33.77 -29.14
N ILE A 174 18.90 32.74 -28.90
CA ILE A 174 20.06 32.41 -29.73
C ILE A 174 19.60 31.49 -30.88
N LYS A 175 19.63 32.02 -32.09
CA LYS A 175 19.13 31.33 -33.31
C LYS A 175 20.06 30.24 -33.82
N GLU A 176 21.37 30.34 -33.56
CA GLU A 176 22.35 29.34 -34.03
C GLU A 176 22.27 28.01 -33.26
N LEU A 177 21.77 28.00 -32.02
CA LEU A 177 21.73 26.79 -31.19
C LEU A 177 20.56 25.88 -31.59
N THR A 178 20.86 24.61 -31.86
CA THR A 178 19.81 23.61 -32.07
C THR A 178 19.13 23.25 -30.75
N LEU A 179 17.94 22.64 -30.84
CA LEU A 179 17.24 22.13 -29.65
C LEU A 179 18.07 21.09 -28.86
N GLN A 180 19.05 20.44 -29.48
CA GLN A 180 19.93 19.49 -28.80
C GLN A 180 21.04 20.22 -28.03
N ASP A 181 21.71 21.20 -28.65
CA ASP A 181 22.75 22.01 -27.99
C ASP A 181 22.19 22.72 -26.75
N LYS A 182 20.99 23.30 -26.89
CA LYS A 182 20.26 23.93 -25.78
C LYS A 182 20.03 22.96 -24.62
N LYS A 183 19.60 21.73 -24.90
CA LYS A 183 19.41 20.69 -23.87
C LYS A 183 20.74 20.31 -23.23
N ASP A 184 21.82 20.22 -23.98
CA ASP A 184 23.11 19.78 -23.46
C ASP A 184 23.81 20.87 -22.63
N ILE A 185 23.61 22.15 -22.96
CA ILE A 185 23.99 23.29 -22.11
C ILE A 185 23.24 23.23 -20.76
N ILE A 186 21.92 23.04 -20.78
CA ILE A 186 21.13 22.86 -19.54
C ILE A 186 21.58 21.61 -18.78
N ASN A 187 21.70 20.46 -19.44
CA ASN A 187 22.14 19.22 -18.80
C ASN A 187 23.55 19.34 -18.20
N LYS A 188 24.40 20.24 -18.71
CA LYS A 188 25.72 20.57 -18.16
C LYS A 188 25.61 21.53 -16.97
N LYS A 189 24.82 22.61 -17.06
CA LYS A 189 24.61 23.58 -15.96
C LYS A 189 23.93 22.92 -14.74
N TYR A 190 22.97 22.03 -14.99
CA TYR A 190 22.21 21.30 -13.96
C TYR A 190 22.67 19.84 -13.80
N LYS A 191 23.93 19.53 -14.16
CA LYS A 191 24.49 18.17 -14.10
C LYS A 191 24.63 17.69 -12.66
N ASP A 192 25.03 18.60 -11.78
CA ASP A 192 25.26 18.38 -10.36
C ASP A 192 23.92 18.40 -9.60
N LYS A 193 23.03 17.48 -9.97
CA LYS A 193 21.85 17.21 -9.15
C LYS A 193 22.33 16.70 -7.79
N HIS A 194 21.84 17.36 -6.73
CA HIS A 194 21.84 16.77 -5.40
C HIS A 194 21.39 15.30 -5.46
N PRO A 195 21.92 14.42 -4.61
CA PRO A 195 21.49 13.03 -4.53
C PRO A 195 19.95 12.96 -4.44
N SER A 196 19.34 11.89 -4.98
CA SER A 196 17.89 11.76 -4.93
C SER A 196 17.40 11.92 -3.48
N THR A 197 16.17 12.42 -3.23
CA THR A 197 15.73 12.80 -1.87
C THR A 197 16.00 11.72 -0.81
N LYS A 198 15.91 10.44 -1.18
CA LYS A 198 16.29 9.29 -0.33
C LYS A 198 17.79 9.19 -0.05
N GLU A 199 18.64 9.38 -1.06
CA GLU A 199 20.10 9.44 -0.90
C GLU A 199 20.51 10.68 -0.09
N ARG A 200 19.90 11.84 -0.32
CA ARG A 200 20.12 13.05 0.48
C ARG A 200 19.75 12.83 1.95
N MET A 201 18.64 12.15 2.22
CA MET A 201 18.26 11.76 3.59
C MET A 201 19.25 10.78 4.23
N LEU A 202 19.89 9.90 3.46
CA LEU A 202 20.92 9.00 3.96
C LEU A 202 22.23 9.75 4.23
N ASP A 203 22.67 10.62 3.32
CA ASP A 203 23.86 11.47 3.50
C ASP A 203 23.72 12.40 4.72
N VAL A 204 22.55 13.05 4.92
CA VAL A 204 22.25 13.87 6.12
C VAL A 204 22.30 13.05 7.42
N ARG A 205 22.07 11.74 7.33
CA ARG A 205 22.14 10.80 8.48
C ARG A 205 23.52 10.14 8.62
N GLY A 206 24.52 10.52 7.82
CA GLY A 206 25.84 9.89 7.81
C GLY A 206 25.85 8.45 7.29
N VAL A 207 24.79 8.02 6.57
CA VAL A 207 24.65 6.67 6.03
C VAL A 207 24.99 6.69 4.54
N ILE A 208 25.99 5.90 4.13
CA ILE A 208 26.30 5.72 2.71
C ILE A 208 25.27 4.76 2.11
N SER A 209 24.55 5.18 1.06
CA SER A 209 23.57 4.31 0.41
C SER A 209 24.24 3.15 -0.33
N ASN A 210 23.59 1.99 -0.40
CA ASN A 210 24.06 0.83 -1.18
C ASN A 210 24.42 1.20 -2.64
N LYS A 211 23.65 2.13 -3.25
CA LYS A 211 23.91 2.64 -4.60
C LYS A 211 25.19 3.50 -4.66
N LYS A 212 25.51 4.24 -3.60
CA LYS A 212 26.75 5.03 -3.47
C LYS A 212 27.93 4.09 -3.23
N GLN A 213 27.84 3.15 -2.28
CA GLN A 213 28.83 2.08 -2.06
C GLN A 213 29.17 1.34 -3.38
N MET A 214 28.15 0.89 -4.11
CA MET A 214 28.31 0.23 -5.42
C MET A 214 28.99 1.13 -6.47
N LYS A 215 28.66 2.43 -6.51
CA LYS A 215 29.34 3.38 -7.41
C LYS A 215 30.80 3.59 -7.04
N ASP A 216 31.08 3.75 -5.75
CA ASP A 216 32.41 4.02 -5.23
C ASP A 216 33.31 2.81 -5.52
N ALA A 217 32.84 1.59 -5.24
CA ALA A 217 33.52 0.33 -5.56
C ALA A 217 33.71 0.08 -7.07
N LEU A 218 32.85 0.62 -7.94
CA LEU A 218 32.98 0.52 -9.39
C LEU A 218 33.79 1.68 -10.01
N SER A 219 34.15 2.70 -9.22
CA SER A 219 34.71 3.94 -9.75
C SER A 219 36.14 3.77 -10.27
N ASP A 220 36.97 3.00 -9.57
CA ASP A 220 38.36 2.72 -9.97
C ASP A 220 38.42 1.93 -11.29
N PHE A 221 37.62 0.86 -11.42
CA PHE A 221 37.50 0.11 -12.67
C PHE A 221 37.00 1.00 -13.83
N LEU A 222 36.06 1.92 -13.57
CA LEU A 222 35.58 2.87 -14.59
C LEU A 222 36.63 3.93 -14.97
N ASN A 223 37.60 4.23 -14.09
CA ASN A 223 38.67 5.18 -14.35
C ASN A 223 39.85 4.51 -15.09
N ASN A 224 40.09 3.22 -14.84
CA ASN A 224 41.18 2.44 -15.41
C ASN A 224 40.79 1.69 -16.70
N ALA A 225 39.50 1.62 -17.05
CA ALA A 225 39.05 0.97 -18.27
C ALA A 225 39.44 1.72 -19.55
N SER A 226 39.97 0.99 -20.52
CA SER A 226 40.31 1.48 -21.87
C SER A 226 39.12 1.52 -22.83
N SER A 227 38.04 0.78 -22.53
CA SER A 227 36.81 0.69 -23.35
C SER A 227 35.61 0.23 -22.50
N PRO A 228 34.37 0.38 -22.99
CA PRO A 228 33.18 -0.20 -22.37
C PRO A 228 33.28 -1.72 -22.11
N SER A 229 33.83 -2.52 -23.04
CA SER A 229 34.05 -3.96 -22.83
C SER A 229 35.13 -4.26 -21.80
N ASP A 230 36.20 -3.48 -21.79
CA ASP A 230 37.28 -3.60 -20.81
C ASP A 230 36.77 -3.33 -19.38
N PHE A 231 35.92 -2.32 -19.20
CA PHE A 231 35.21 -2.09 -17.93
C PHE A 231 34.42 -3.33 -17.48
N ILE A 232 33.69 -3.99 -18.39
CA ILE A 232 32.95 -5.22 -18.09
C ILE A 232 33.89 -6.36 -17.71
N ASN A 233 35.03 -6.51 -18.40
CA ASN A 233 36.03 -7.53 -18.06
C ASN A 233 36.58 -7.30 -16.65
N GLN A 234 37.11 -6.09 -16.37
CA GLN A 234 37.70 -5.73 -15.09
C GLN A 234 36.75 -5.99 -13.91
N ILE A 235 35.48 -5.57 -13.99
CA ILE A 235 34.54 -5.81 -12.87
C ILE A 235 34.21 -7.30 -12.71
N THR A 236 34.14 -8.07 -13.80
CA THR A 236 33.88 -9.52 -13.72
C THR A 236 35.04 -10.31 -13.14
N GLU A 237 36.28 -9.87 -13.39
CA GLU A 237 37.48 -10.45 -12.79
C GLU A 237 37.61 -10.09 -11.29
N ASN A 238 37.01 -8.97 -10.87
CA ASN A 238 36.97 -8.51 -9.48
C ASN A 238 35.65 -8.88 -8.75
N GLY A 239 34.99 -9.96 -9.18
CA GLY A 239 33.89 -10.59 -8.43
C GLY A 239 32.49 -10.02 -8.65
N PHE A 240 32.32 -8.97 -9.45
CA PHE A 240 31.02 -8.46 -9.85
C PHE A 240 30.42 -9.32 -10.97
N ASN A 241 29.14 -9.65 -10.86
CA ASN A 241 28.45 -10.45 -11.88
C ASN A 241 27.64 -9.53 -12.79
N VAL A 242 27.69 -9.77 -14.10
CA VAL A 242 27.04 -8.93 -15.11
C VAL A 242 25.86 -9.67 -15.69
N ILE A 243 24.66 -9.10 -15.51
CA ILE A 243 23.42 -9.68 -16.00
C ILE A 243 23.00 -8.92 -17.26
N HIS A 244 23.33 -9.46 -18.43
CA HIS A 244 22.86 -8.94 -19.72
C HIS A 244 21.33 -9.10 -19.84
N ASN A 245 20.63 -7.98 -20.07
CA ASN A 245 19.16 -7.86 -20.08
C ASN A 245 18.62 -7.38 -21.44
N GLY A 246 19.43 -7.44 -22.51
CA GLY A 246 19.11 -6.95 -23.85
C GLY A 246 20.24 -6.07 -24.43
N LYS A 247 20.19 -5.83 -25.74
CA LYS A 247 21.27 -5.32 -26.61
C LYS A 247 22.46 -4.59 -25.94
N SER A 248 22.21 -3.51 -25.22
CA SER A 248 23.22 -2.73 -24.49
C SER A 248 22.80 -2.40 -23.04
N SER A 249 21.82 -3.16 -22.54
CA SER A 249 21.21 -3.04 -21.21
C SER A 249 21.68 -4.18 -20.33
N PHE A 250 22.25 -3.84 -19.17
CA PHE A 250 22.74 -4.82 -18.21
C PHE A 250 22.50 -4.34 -16.78
N SER A 251 22.57 -5.28 -15.84
CA SER A 251 22.66 -5.02 -14.41
C SER A 251 24.00 -5.52 -13.88
N ILE A 252 24.46 -4.93 -12.78
CA ILE A 252 25.63 -5.37 -12.03
C ILE A 252 25.13 -5.95 -10.71
N GLN A 253 25.62 -7.14 -10.36
CA GLN A 253 25.35 -7.85 -9.12
C GLN A 253 26.63 -7.98 -8.30
N HIS A 254 26.57 -7.58 -7.03
CA HIS A 254 27.61 -7.84 -6.02
C HIS A 254 26.91 -8.25 -4.74
N GLU A 255 27.31 -9.38 -4.14
CA GLU A 255 26.65 -9.96 -2.95
C GLU A 255 25.12 -10.12 -3.16
N ASP A 256 24.29 -9.60 -2.25
CA ASP A 256 22.82 -9.59 -2.37
C ASP A 256 22.28 -8.43 -3.24
N GLN A 257 23.15 -7.53 -3.71
CA GLN A 257 22.75 -6.28 -4.36
C GLN A 257 22.75 -6.43 -5.88
N ILE A 258 21.67 -5.98 -6.52
CA ILE A 258 21.55 -5.90 -7.98
C ILE A 258 21.07 -4.50 -8.36
N PHE A 259 21.86 -3.78 -9.14
CA PHE A 259 21.50 -2.48 -9.70
C PHE A 259 21.53 -2.51 -11.22
N LYS A 260 20.61 -1.79 -11.87
CA LYS A 260 20.71 -1.59 -13.31
C LYS A 260 21.87 -0.65 -13.61
N ALA A 261 22.59 -0.90 -14.70
CA ALA A 261 23.69 -0.02 -15.12
C ALA A 261 23.25 1.45 -15.25
N SER A 262 22.02 1.71 -15.73
CA SER A 262 21.45 3.06 -15.81
C SER A 262 21.20 3.73 -14.44
N GLU A 263 20.92 2.97 -13.38
CA GLU A 263 20.73 3.51 -12.02
C GLU A 263 22.08 3.94 -11.42
N LEU A 264 23.16 3.22 -11.76
CA LEU A 264 24.54 3.56 -11.39
C LEU A 264 25.16 4.65 -12.29
N GLY A 265 24.49 5.03 -13.39
CA GLY A 265 25.08 5.94 -14.39
C GLY A 265 26.08 5.27 -15.33
N LEU A 266 26.14 3.93 -15.35
CA LEU A 266 27.03 3.08 -16.13
C LEU A 266 26.36 2.47 -17.38
N SER A 267 25.27 3.09 -17.87
CA SER A 267 24.61 2.64 -19.11
C SER A 267 25.58 2.71 -20.30
N TYR A 268 25.40 1.88 -21.34
CA TYR A 268 26.27 1.94 -22.52
C TYR A 268 26.40 3.35 -23.12
N LYS A 269 25.33 4.16 -23.11
CA LYS A 269 25.39 5.57 -23.53
C LYS A 269 26.40 6.39 -22.71
N THR A 270 26.48 6.14 -21.40
CA THR A 270 27.41 6.84 -20.51
C THR A 270 28.82 6.30 -20.60
N LEU A 271 28.99 4.97 -20.67
CA LEU A 271 30.28 4.34 -20.90
C LEU A 271 30.87 4.81 -22.23
N LYS A 272 30.09 4.78 -23.32
CA LYS A 272 30.49 5.31 -24.64
C LYS A 272 30.91 6.77 -24.60
N ALA A 273 30.24 7.60 -23.81
CA ALA A 273 30.58 9.02 -23.68
C ALA A 273 31.86 9.27 -22.86
N LYS A 274 32.32 8.30 -22.04
CA LYS A 274 33.56 8.40 -21.25
C LYS A 274 34.75 7.65 -21.88
N LEU A 275 34.49 6.49 -22.49
CA LEU A 275 35.47 5.48 -22.90
C LEU A 275 35.51 5.22 -24.41
N GLY A 276 34.73 5.95 -25.22
CA GLY A 276 34.65 5.75 -26.66
C GLY A 276 33.64 4.68 -27.11
N ASP A 277 33.44 4.56 -28.43
CA ASP A 277 32.51 3.58 -29.01
C ASP A 277 33.12 2.18 -29.05
N ASP A 278 32.29 1.17 -28.82
CA ASP A 278 32.71 -0.23 -28.74
C ASP A 278 31.65 -1.13 -29.39
N THR A 279 31.97 -1.59 -30.60
CA THR A 279 31.12 -2.48 -31.39
C THR A 279 31.06 -3.91 -30.83
N GLY A 280 32.02 -4.30 -29.99
CA GLY A 280 32.07 -5.61 -29.32
C GLY A 280 31.24 -5.69 -28.04
N PHE A 281 30.84 -4.56 -27.46
CA PHE A 281 30.19 -4.46 -26.16
C PHE A 281 29.00 -5.40 -25.93
N GLU A 282 28.10 -5.54 -26.93
CA GLU A 282 26.96 -6.46 -26.85
C GLU A 282 27.42 -7.92 -26.75
N GLN A 283 28.50 -8.30 -27.45
CA GLN A 283 29.04 -9.65 -27.38
C GLN A 283 29.78 -9.89 -26.06
N THR A 284 30.52 -8.90 -25.55
CA THR A 284 31.14 -8.95 -24.22
C THR A 284 30.08 -9.16 -23.13
N LEU A 285 28.97 -8.41 -23.17
CA LEU A 285 27.84 -8.59 -22.25
C LEU A 285 27.20 -9.99 -22.33
N LYS A 286 27.07 -10.57 -23.54
CA LYS A 286 26.57 -11.94 -23.71
C LYS A 286 27.54 -12.98 -23.15
N ASN A 287 28.84 -12.84 -23.46
CA ASN A 287 29.89 -13.76 -23.03
C ASN A 287 30.10 -13.73 -21.50
N LYS A 288 29.94 -12.56 -20.88
CA LYS A 288 30.07 -12.35 -19.43
C LYS A 288 28.71 -12.38 -18.70
N HIS A 289 27.62 -12.81 -19.36
CA HIS A 289 26.33 -12.96 -18.71
C HIS A 289 26.41 -14.04 -17.63
N ASN A 290 26.31 -13.62 -16.36
CA ASN A 290 26.21 -14.53 -15.24
C ASN A 290 25.23 -13.96 -14.21
N VAL A 291 24.32 -14.81 -13.73
CA VAL A 291 23.51 -14.54 -12.54
C VAL A 291 24.09 -15.40 -11.44
N LYS A 292 24.64 -14.80 -10.39
CA LYS A 292 25.20 -15.57 -9.29
C LYS A 292 24.04 -16.08 -8.43
N GLU A 293 23.70 -17.35 -8.63
CA GLU A 293 22.86 -18.12 -7.73
C GLU A 293 23.68 -18.55 -6.50
N TYR A 294 23.03 -18.61 -5.36
CA TYR A 294 23.68 -18.88 -4.07
C TYR A 294 23.06 -20.13 -3.44
N GLU A 295 23.73 -21.25 -3.63
CA GLU A 295 23.30 -22.51 -3.05
C GLU A 295 23.45 -22.52 -1.51
N ASN A 296 22.73 -23.44 -0.86
CA ASN A 296 22.84 -23.79 0.56
C ASN A 296 22.56 -22.66 1.59
N CYS A 297 22.10 -21.49 1.14
CA CYS A 297 21.70 -20.39 2.01
C CYS A 297 20.43 -20.75 2.81
N SER A 298 20.58 -20.97 4.11
CA SER A 298 19.49 -21.47 4.95
C SER A 298 19.63 -21.14 6.42
N ILE A 299 18.50 -21.17 7.14
CA ILE A 299 18.45 -21.15 8.61
C ILE A 299 17.71 -22.41 9.04
N ALA A 300 18.36 -23.26 9.82
CA ALA A 300 17.77 -24.44 10.43
C ALA A 300 17.34 -24.14 11.88
N SER A 301 16.30 -24.82 12.35
CA SER A 301 15.75 -24.74 13.71
C SER A 301 15.81 -26.12 14.36
N THR A 302 16.15 -26.20 15.65
CA THR A 302 16.15 -27.44 16.44
C THR A 302 14.77 -27.83 16.99
N GLU A 303 13.69 -27.35 16.38
CA GLU A 303 12.31 -27.47 16.91
C GLU A 303 11.77 -28.89 16.66
N ALA A 304 11.15 -29.48 17.69
CA ALA A 304 10.72 -30.87 17.68
C ALA A 304 9.30 -31.05 17.11
N GLU A 305 8.43 -30.03 17.24
CA GLU A 305 7.06 -30.04 16.70
C GLU A 305 6.78 -28.86 15.74
N PRO A 306 7.52 -28.74 14.62
CA PRO A 306 7.32 -27.67 13.64
C PRO A 306 6.01 -27.86 12.85
N ASP A 307 5.28 -26.75 12.63
CA ASP A 307 4.01 -26.74 11.91
C ASP A 307 4.09 -25.87 10.65
N TYR A 308 2.98 -25.73 9.93
CA TYR A 308 2.76 -24.75 8.86
C TYR A 308 1.98 -23.51 9.36
N MET A 309 2.53 -22.82 10.37
CA MET A 309 2.16 -21.47 10.82
C MET A 309 0.65 -21.16 10.98
N LYS A 310 0.06 -21.52 12.12
CA LYS A 310 -1.40 -21.35 12.36
C LYS A 310 -1.89 -19.89 12.34
N LYS A 311 -1.04 -18.90 12.69
CA LYS A 311 -1.40 -17.47 12.71
C LYS A 311 -0.21 -16.57 12.34
N ILE A 312 -0.40 -15.67 11.38
CA ILE A 312 0.58 -14.63 11.02
C ILE A 312 0.19 -13.32 11.72
N LYS A 313 1.14 -12.63 12.39
CA LYS A 313 0.90 -11.27 12.89
C LYS A 313 0.61 -10.33 11.69
N PRO A 314 -0.55 -9.65 11.62
CA PRO A 314 -1.00 -8.98 10.39
C PRO A 314 -0.09 -7.83 9.93
N ASN A 315 0.62 -7.18 10.86
CA ASN A 315 1.53 -6.08 10.56
C ASN A 315 2.98 -6.53 10.32
N SER A 316 3.28 -7.83 10.46
CA SER A 316 4.64 -8.34 10.24
C SER A 316 5.13 -8.13 8.80
N VAL A 317 6.44 -8.09 8.61
CA VAL A 317 7.06 -8.10 7.26
C VAL A 317 6.60 -9.32 6.47
N LEU A 318 6.52 -10.48 7.11
CA LEU A 318 6.00 -11.71 6.52
C LEU A 318 4.57 -11.56 5.97
N ALA A 319 3.67 -10.90 6.70
CA ALA A 319 2.29 -10.65 6.24
C ALA A 319 2.19 -9.52 5.19
N THR A 320 2.94 -8.45 5.37
CA THR A 320 2.74 -7.20 4.60
C THR A 320 3.54 -7.17 3.29
N LYS A 321 4.71 -7.82 3.24
CA LYS A 321 5.61 -7.79 2.08
C LYS A 321 5.60 -9.06 1.24
N PHE A 322 5.15 -10.18 1.81
CA PHE A 322 5.13 -11.48 1.14
C PHE A 322 3.73 -12.05 0.99
N LYS A 323 3.58 -12.92 -0.01
CA LYS A 323 2.49 -13.89 -0.17
C LYS A 323 3.09 -15.29 -0.15
N PHE A 324 2.29 -16.29 0.18
CA PHE A 324 2.76 -17.68 0.22
C PHE A 324 1.90 -18.63 -0.59
N ILE A 325 2.49 -19.76 -0.99
CA ILE A 325 1.84 -20.94 -1.56
C ILE A 325 2.25 -22.12 -0.69
N GLN A 326 1.27 -22.85 -0.16
CA GLN A 326 1.49 -24.03 0.66
C GLN A 326 1.38 -25.29 -0.20
N HIS A 327 2.40 -26.13 -0.11
CA HIS A 327 2.47 -27.48 -0.69
C HIS A 327 2.41 -28.52 0.45
N SER A 328 2.55 -29.80 0.14
CA SER A 328 2.53 -30.89 1.14
C SER A 328 3.80 -30.93 2.00
N ASP A 329 4.95 -30.68 1.37
CA ASP A 329 6.32 -30.76 1.90
C ASP A 329 6.90 -29.42 2.36
N LYS A 330 6.43 -28.30 1.77
CA LYS A 330 6.98 -26.96 1.99
C LYS A 330 5.97 -25.83 1.84
N VAL A 331 6.36 -24.63 2.27
CA VAL A 331 5.65 -23.36 2.00
C VAL A 331 6.59 -22.40 1.26
N GLU A 332 6.21 -21.98 0.06
CA GLU A 332 6.99 -21.06 -0.77
C GLU A 332 6.54 -19.62 -0.56
N TYR A 333 7.47 -18.69 -0.32
CA TYR A 333 7.20 -17.26 -0.10
C TYR A 333 7.71 -16.40 -1.27
N PHE A 334 6.85 -15.47 -1.72
CA PHE A 334 7.08 -14.60 -2.87
C PHE A 334 6.78 -13.14 -2.51
N TYR A 335 7.46 -12.20 -3.15
CA TYR A 335 7.21 -10.78 -2.91
C TYR A 335 5.82 -10.32 -3.41
N ASN A 336 5.14 -9.48 -2.61
CA ASN A 336 3.89 -8.83 -3.01
C ASN A 336 4.07 -7.82 -4.17
N SER A 337 5.27 -7.23 -4.30
CA SER A 337 5.65 -6.32 -5.39
C SER A 337 6.05 -7.03 -6.69
N ALA A 338 6.51 -8.28 -6.59
CA ALA A 338 7.03 -9.07 -7.72
C ALA A 338 6.55 -10.51 -7.55
N SER A 339 5.31 -10.78 -7.97
CA SER A 339 4.58 -12.00 -7.66
C SER A 339 5.18 -13.30 -8.22
N SER A 340 6.11 -13.20 -9.17
CA SER A 340 6.92 -14.29 -9.72
C SER A 340 8.29 -14.46 -9.04
N LYS A 341 8.78 -13.48 -8.28
CA LYS A 341 10.06 -13.57 -7.57
C LYS A 341 9.86 -14.34 -6.26
N LYS A 342 10.27 -15.61 -6.26
CA LYS A 342 10.44 -16.43 -5.05
C LYS A 342 11.53 -15.80 -4.17
N SER A 343 11.35 -15.85 -2.86
CA SER A 343 12.27 -15.24 -1.87
C SER A 343 12.88 -16.29 -0.95
N PHE A 344 12.04 -17.15 -0.37
CA PHE A 344 12.48 -18.26 0.46
C PHE A 344 11.39 -19.34 0.55
N GLU A 345 11.76 -20.50 1.06
CA GLU A 345 10.89 -21.66 1.25
C GLU A 345 11.05 -22.18 2.67
N TYR A 346 9.96 -22.57 3.31
CA TYR A 346 9.97 -23.19 4.63
C TYR A 346 9.63 -24.68 4.50
N TYR A 347 10.47 -25.52 5.11
CA TYR A 347 10.30 -26.95 5.29
C TYR A 347 10.01 -27.24 6.76
N LYS A 348 9.09 -28.17 7.02
CA LYS A 348 8.81 -28.62 8.39
C LYS A 348 9.77 -29.71 8.88
N ASP A 349 10.29 -30.54 7.99
CA ASP A 349 11.04 -31.75 8.33
C ASP A 349 12.32 -31.86 7.47
N PRO A 350 13.51 -31.55 8.02
CA PRO A 350 13.71 -30.83 9.29
C PRO A 350 13.22 -29.37 9.20
N SER A 351 12.95 -28.73 10.34
CA SER A 351 12.50 -27.34 10.39
C SER A 351 13.56 -26.38 9.84
N LYS A 352 13.35 -25.87 8.63
CA LYS A 352 14.37 -25.15 7.85
C LYS A 352 13.75 -24.11 6.93
N VAL A 353 14.34 -22.92 6.88
CA VAL A 353 14.10 -21.95 5.80
C VAL A 353 15.28 -21.96 4.82
N SER A 354 14.99 -22.15 3.54
CA SER A 354 15.95 -22.09 2.42
C SER A 354 15.72 -20.82 1.60
N PHE A 355 16.76 -20.01 1.39
CA PHE A 355 16.65 -18.68 0.80
C PHE A 355 17.06 -18.66 -0.67
N HIS A 356 16.24 -18.03 -1.50
CA HIS A 356 16.50 -17.70 -2.91
C HIS A 356 16.84 -16.21 -3.10
N ASP A 357 16.57 -15.39 -2.07
CA ASP A 357 16.90 -13.97 -1.97
C ASP A 357 17.54 -13.74 -0.60
N LEU A 358 18.74 -13.14 -0.60
CA LEU A 358 19.63 -13.02 0.56
C LEU A 358 19.60 -11.64 1.20
N SER A 359 18.68 -10.78 0.74
CA SER A 359 18.46 -9.47 1.34
C SER A 359 17.97 -9.58 2.78
N ARG A 360 18.31 -8.57 3.59
CA ARG A 360 17.81 -8.41 4.97
C ARG A 360 16.29 -8.52 5.08
N LEU A 361 15.54 -8.05 4.08
CA LEU A 361 14.07 -8.14 4.06
C LEU A 361 13.56 -9.59 3.96
N SER A 362 14.23 -10.41 3.14
CA SER A 362 13.98 -11.85 3.03
C SER A 362 14.39 -12.55 4.32
N ALA A 363 15.61 -12.30 4.82
CA ALA A 363 16.14 -12.86 6.07
C ALA A 363 15.19 -12.60 7.26
N LYS A 364 14.75 -11.35 7.46
CA LYS A 364 13.79 -10.96 8.51
C LYS A 364 12.49 -11.76 8.42
N ALA A 365 11.93 -11.93 7.22
CA ALA A 365 10.70 -12.68 7.01
C ALA A 365 10.87 -14.19 7.26
N GLY A 366 12.01 -14.77 6.87
CA GLY A 366 12.35 -16.17 7.16
C GLY A 366 12.55 -16.42 8.66
N ILE A 367 13.22 -15.53 9.38
CA ILE A 367 13.34 -15.60 10.85
C ILE A 367 11.96 -15.44 11.50
N GLN A 368 11.14 -14.47 11.09
CA GLN A 368 9.76 -14.32 11.57
C GLN A 368 8.92 -15.57 11.33
N ARG A 369 9.18 -16.30 10.24
CA ARG A 369 8.53 -17.58 9.95
C ARG A 369 8.97 -18.67 10.94
N LEU A 370 10.26 -18.83 11.19
CA LEU A 370 10.79 -19.83 12.15
C LEU A 370 10.34 -19.55 13.59
N VAL A 371 10.43 -18.30 14.03
CA VAL A 371 10.05 -17.87 15.39
C VAL A 371 8.55 -17.99 15.66
N ALA A 372 7.70 -18.14 14.63
CA ALA A 372 6.26 -18.27 14.81
C ALA A 372 5.82 -19.61 15.41
N ASP A 373 6.58 -20.69 15.18
CA ASP A 373 6.29 -22.03 15.71
C ASP A 373 7.21 -22.37 16.91
N ALA A 374 8.36 -21.68 17.03
CA ALA A 374 9.39 -21.97 18.02
C ALA A 374 9.08 -21.48 19.45
N LYS A 375 9.38 -22.30 20.46
CA LYS A 375 9.29 -21.94 21.89
C LYS A 375 10.69 -21.74 22.51
N PRO A 376 10.98 -20.61 23.17
CA PRO A 376 12.24 -20.45 23.90
C PRO A 376 12.37 -21.45 25.07
N PRO A 377 13.59 -21.92 25.41
CA PRO A 377 14.87 -21.62 24.77
C PRO A 377 15.08 -22.44 23.49
N GLN A 378 15.52 -21.78 22.41
CA GLN A 378 15.65 -22.43 21.10
C GLN A 378 16.86 -21.90 20.32
N SER A 379 17.54 -22.79 19.58
CA SER A 379 18.71 -22.45 18.77
C SER A 379 18.42 -22.53 17.27
N PHE A 380 18.99 -21.58 16.52
CA PHE A 380 18.94 -21.54 15.06
C PHE A 380 20.37 -21.55 14.49
N THR A 381 20.59 -22.30 13.42
CA THR A 381 21.91 -22.38 12.74
C THR A 381 21.81 -21.78 11.34
N VAL A 382 22.62 -20.74 11.05
CA VAL A 382 22.67 -20.11 9.71
C VAL A 382 23.80 -20.66 8.85
N ASN A 383 23.46 -21.03 7.62
CA ASN A 383 24.36 -21.54 6.59
C ASN A 383 24.29 -20.66 5.33
N GLY A 384 25.40 -20.53 4.61
CA GLY A 384 25.55 -19.66 3.44
C GLY A 384 26.82 -18.79 3.51
N PRO A 385 26.99 -17.83 2.59
CA PRO A 385 28.13 -16.91 2.58
C PRO A 385 28.05 -15.88 3.72
N ASP A 386 29.20 -15.31 4.09
CA ASP A 386 29.30 -14.48 5.30
C ASP A 386 28.45 -13.20 5.26
N TYR A 387 28.24 -12.56 4.10
CA TYR A 387 27.32 -11.42 4.00
C TYR A 387 25.86 -11.82 4.24
N PHE A 388 25.43 -13.04 3.87
CA PHE A 388 24.08 -13.53 4.17
C PHE A 388 23.95 -13.84 5.65
N LYS A 389 24.96 -14.51 6.22
CA LYS A 389 25.04 -14.77 7.67
C LYS A 389 25.01 -13.48 8.50
N LYS A 390 25.73 -12.44 8.05
CA LYS A 390 25.68 -11.07 8.58
C LYS A 390 24.27 -10.50 8.50
N ASN A 391 23.62 -10.54 7.33
CA ASN A 391 22.25 -10.05 7.16
C ASN A 391 21.26 -10.74 8.12
N VAL A 392 21.38 -12.06 8.29
CA VAL A 392 20.59 -12.84 9.26
C VAL A 392 20.87 -12.41 10.69
N TRP A 393 22.15 -12.27 11.08
CA TRP A 393 22.54 -11.84 12.41
C TRP A 393 22.06 -10.41 12.74
N LEU A 394 22.23 -9.45 11.83
CA LEU A 394 21.74 -8.07 12.00
C LEU A 394 20.23 -8.05 12.29
N GLU A 395 19.43 -8.77 11.49
CA GLU A 395 17.98 -8.84 11.71
C GLU A 395 17.62 -9.58 13.01
N PHE A 396 18.38 -10.61 13.39
CA PHE A 396 18.19 -11.33 14.66
C PHE A 396 18.39 -10.42 15.88
N GLN A 397 19.44 -9.58 15.86
CA GLN A 397 19.70 -8.57 16.88
C GLN A 397 18.64 -7.47 16.91
N LEU A 398 18.26 -6.94 15.73
CA LEU A 398 17.25 -5.88 15.63
C LEU A 398 15.87 -6.34 16.11
N MET A 399 15.53 -7.62 15.91
CA MET A 399 14.31 -8.23 16.47
C MET A 399 14.44 -8.63 17.95
N GLY A 400 15.57 -8.35 18.61
CA GLY A 400 15.80 -8.62 20.03
C GLY A 400 15.51 -10.06 20.43
N LEU A 401 15.92 -11.02 19.58
CA LEU A 401 15.58 -12.43 19.76
C LEU A 401 16.42 -13.10 20.85
N GLU A 402 17.67 -12.67 21.06
CA GLU A 402 18.51 -13.11 22.19
C GLU A 402 17.87 -12.81 23.55
N ALA A 403 17.36 -11.59 23.73
CA ALA A 403 16.62 -11.19 24.94
C ALA A 403 15.31 -11.96 25.16
N LYS A 404 14.82 -12.70 24.15
CA LYS A 404 13.65 -13.58 24.23
C LYS A 404 14.02 -15.07 24.41
N GLY A 405 15.31 -15.38 24.61
CA GLY A 405 15.80 -16.74 24.80
C GLY A 405 16.07 -17.54 23.52
N PHE A 406 16.17 -16.87 22.37
CA PHE A 406 16.60 -17.51 21.12
C PHE A 406 18.10 -17.32 20.90
N LYS A 407 18.80 -18.36 20.45
CA LYS A 407 20.23 -18.32 20.09
C LYS A 407 20.42 -18.43 18.58
N LEU A 408 21.37 -17.69 18.02
CA LEU A 408 21.80 -17.84 16.62
C LEU A 408 23.26 -18.33 16.56
N GLU A 409 23.50 -19.36 15.76
CA GLU A 409 24.81 -19.99 15.55
C GLU A 409 25.19 -19.99 14.06
N GLY A 410 26.49 -20.09 13.76
CA GLY A 410 27.01 -20.14 12.37
C GLY A 410 27.61 -18.83 11.84
N TYR A 411 27.59 -17.76 12.65
CA TYR A 411 28.22 -16.47 12.33
C TYR A 411 28.93 -15.87 13.56
N LYS A 412 30.03 -15.15 13.32
CA LYS A 412 30.75 -14.37 14.34
C LYS A 412 30.88 -12.92 13.83
N PRO A 413 30.22 -11.93 14.45
CA PRO A 413 30.25 -10.56 13.97
C PRO A 413 31.65 -9.94 14.12
N THR A 414 32.00 -9.07 13.17
CA THR A 414 33.21 -8.23 13.21
C THR A 414 32.91 -6.88 13.90
N PRO A 415 33.94 -6.09 14.27
CA PRO A 415 33.72 -4.74 14.80
C PRO A 415 32.89 -3.83 13.86
N ALA A 416 33.08 -3.96 12.55
CA ALA A 416 32.31 -3.20 11.56
C ALA A 416 30.81 -3.55 11.56
N ASP A 417 30.46 -4.81 11.88
CA ASP A 417 29.07 -5.25 11.94
C ASP A 417 28.37 -4.77 13.21
N LEU A 418 29.12 -4.63 14.30
CA LEU A 418 28.65 -4.00 15.55
C LEU A 418 28.41 -2.50 15.35
N ASP A 419 29.31 -1.80 14.66
CA ASP A 419 29.13 -0.39 14.29
C ASP A 419 27.93 -0.20 13.33
N GLU A 420 27.74 -1.11 12.37
CA GLU A 420 26.57 -1.08 11.48
C GLU A 420 25.27 -1.32 12.26
N LEU A 421 25.22 -2.34 13.13
CA LEU A 421 24.07 -2.60 14.00
C LEU A 421 23.71 -1.37 14.83
N LYS A 422 24.72 -0.73 15.46
CA LYS A 422 24.54 0.48 16.25
C LYS A 422 23.99 1.63 15.42
N LYS A 423 24.54 1.89 14.23
CA LYS A 423 24.03 2.92 13.29
C LYS A 423 22.58 2.64 12.88
N ILE A 424 22.21 1.38 12.64
CA ILE A 424 20.82 1.00 12.31
C ILE A 424 19.88 1.22 13.52
N GLN A 425 20.31 0.87 14.73
CA GLN A 425 19.54 1.10 15.96
C GLN A 425 19.35 2.60 16.24
N GLU A 426 20.41 3.40 16.15
CA GLU A 426 20.37 4.87 16.26
C GLU A 426 19.46 5.47 15.17
N GLN A 427 19.50 4.94 13.94
CA GLN A 427 18.58 5.34 12.88
C GLN A 427 17.12 5.06 13.29
N TYR A 428 16.77 3.86 13.73
CA TYR A 428 15.40 3.56 14.19
C TYR A 428 14.98 4.43 15.37
N ALA A 429 15.87 4.69 16.34
CA ALA A 429 15.59 5.58 17.46
C ALA A 429 15.34 7.03 16.98
N SER A 430 16.14 7.54 16.05
CA SER A 430 16.01 8.91 15.52
C SER A 430 14.67 9.15 14.81
N MET A 431 14.15 8.14 14.10
CA MET A 431 12.89 8.27 13.37
C MET A 431 11.66 8.02 14.27
N ASN A 432 11.85 7.41 15.45
CA ASN A 432 10.83 7.26 16.48
C ASN A 432 10.78 8.44 17.47
N LYS A 433 11.68 9.42 17.37
CA LYS A 433 11.56 10.68 18.12
C LYS A 433 10.37 11.46 17.55
N LYS A 434 9.32 11.60 18.37
CA LYS A 434 8.33 12.65 18.17
C LYS A 434 9.03 14.00 18.21
N ALA A 435 8.55 14.97 17.44
CA ALA A 435 8.96 16.35 17.62
C ALA A 435 8.48 16.81 19.00
N ASP A 436 9.40 16.97 19.94
CA ASP A 436 9.11 17.76 21.13
C ASP A 436 8.74 19.18 20.68
N PRO A 437 7.66 19.79 21.20
CA PRO A 437 7.38 21.18 20.91
C PRO A 437 8.57 22.01 21.37
N LYS A 438 9.25 22.64 20.40
CA LYS A 438 10.42 23.49 20.63
C LYS A 438 10.07 24.50 21.72
N PRO A 439 10.86 24.64 22.80
CA PRO A 439 10.59 25.65 23.82
C PRO A 439 10.44 27.01 23.15
N GLN A 440 9.35 27.71 23.45
CA GLN A 440 9.20 29.10 23.00
C GLN A 440 10.41 29.89 23.50
N PRO A 441 11.05 30.72 22.66
CA PRO A 441 12.03 31.68 23.14
C PRO A 441 11.37 32.50 24.24
N ALA A 442 11.97 32.55 25.42
CA ALA A 442 11.52 33.45 26.46
C ALA A 442 11.57 34.89 25.91
N PRO A 443 10.57 35.74 26.16
CA PRO A 443 10.59 37.11 25.68
C PRO A 443 11.78 37.84 26.30
N GLU A 444 12.75 38.23 25.48
CA GLU A 444 13.84 39.11 25.90
C GLU A 444 13.23 40.47 26.29
N ALA A 445 13.17 40.75 27.59
CA ALA A 445 12.84 42.06 28.08
C ALA A 445 14.01 43.02 27.75
N PRO A 446 13.77 44.17 27.10
CA PRO A 446 14.85 45.06 26.71
C PRO A 446 15.54 45.65 27.94
N THR A 447 16.86 45.51 28.01
CA THR A 447 17.70 46.08 29.07
C THR A 447 17.79 47.59 28.92
N VAL A 448 16.91 48.33 29.61
CA VAL A 448 17.07 49.75 29.87
C VAL A 448 17.67 49.93 31.26
N ALA A 449 18.85 50.56 31.33
CA ALA A 449 19.55 50.81 32.58
C ALA A 449 18.80 51.84 33.45
N VAL A 450 18.75 51.59 34.76
CA VAL A 450 18.24 52.55 35.76
C VAL A 450 19.18 52.52 36.98
N GLU A 451 19.53 53.71 37.48
CA GLU A 451 20.40 53.91 38.64
C GLU A 451 19.80 53.37 39.95
N ALA A 452 20.67 53.12 40.93
CA ALA A 452 20.29 52.58 42.23
C ALA A 452 19.71 53.65 43.20
N PRO A 453 18.59 53.37 43.88
CA PRO A 453 18.11 54.17 45.00
C PRO A 453 18.63 53.66 46.36
N LYS A 454 18.73 54.56 47.35
CA LYS A 454 19.10 54.28 48.76
C LYS A 454 17.92 53.72 49.58
N PRO A 455 18.16 52.97 50.68
CA PRO A 455 17.13 52.34 51.51
C PRO A 455 16.76 53.15 52.77
N VAL A 456 15.48 53.13 53.18
CA VAL A 456 14.97 53.34 54.56
C VAL A 456 13.65 52.53 54.75
N GLU A 457 13.20 52.32 56.00
CA GLU A 457 12.46 51.15 56.50
C GLU A 457 10.91 51.36 56.78
N PRO A 458 10.19 50.71 57.75
CA PRO A 458 8.99 49.90 57.40
C PRO A 458 7.69 50.11 58.24
N VAL A 459 6.50 49.70 57.75
CA VAL A 459 5.29 49.55 58.61
C VAL A 459 4.41 48.35 58.18
N MET A 460 3.59 47.84 59.13
CA MET A 460 3.00 46.49 59.19
C MET A 460 1.46 46.43 58.81
N PRO A 461 0.57 45.46 59.20
CA PRO A 461 -0.26 44.76 58.19
C PRO A 461 -1.79 44.55 58.51
N ILE A 462 -2.52 43.83 57.63
CA ILE A 462 -3.79 43.04 57.90
C ILE A 462 -5.08 43.90 58.15
N PRO A 463 -6.37 43.44 57.99
CA PRO A 463 -6.96 42.07 57.83
C PRO A 463 -7.98 41.79 56.68
N LEU A 464 -8.43 40.51 56.63
CA LEU A 464 -9.48 39.88 55.80
C LEU A 464 -10.95 40.28 56.11
N GLN A 465 -11.84 40.08 55.11
CA GLN A 465 -13.15 39.33 55.15
C GLN A 465 -13.90 39.48 53.79
N LYS A 466 -14.84 38.64 53.30
CA LYS A 466 -15.42 37.31 53.68
C LYS A 466 -16.08 36.65 52.43
N ALA A 467 -16.65 35.44 52.56
CA ALA A 467 -17.62 34.81 51.64
C ALA A 467 -18.77 34.14 52.46
N PRO A 468 -19.98 33.94 51.90
CA PRO A 468 -20.42 32.64 51.30
C PRO A 468 -21.27 32.85 50.01
N GLU A 469 -21.93 31.90 49.31
CA GLU A 469 -22.47 30.55 49.61
C GLU A 469 -22.64 29.68 48.31
N LYS A 470 -23.21 28.46 48.37
CA LYS A 470 -23.19 27.36 47.35
C LYS A 470 -24.55 26.58 47.37
N PRO A 471 -24.76 25.43 46.67
CA PRO A 471 -24.81 25.04 45.23
C PRO A 471 -26.29 24.72 44.77
N PRO A 472 -26.64 23.91 43.73
CA PRO A 472 -26.36 22.45 43.59
C PRO A 472 -25.93 21.92 42.19
N GLU A 473 -25.50 20.66 42.18
CA GLU A 473 -25.07 19.79 41.04
C GLU A 473 -26.25 18.88 40.58
N PRO A 474 -26.21 17.97 39.56
CA PRO A 474 -25.21 16.86 39.49
C PRO A 474 -24.84 16.20 38.10
N THR A 475 -23.69 15.50 38.13
CA THR A 475 -23.35 14.22 37.41
C THR A 475 -23.37 14.10 35.87
N LYS A 476 -22.18 13.81 35.29
CA LYS A 476 -21.73 12.43 34.97
C LYS A 476 -20.25 12.38 34.57
N LYS A 477 -19.55 11.32 34.95
CA LYS A 477 -18.18 11.00 34.49
C LYS A 477 -18.24 10.27 33.14
N VAL A 478 -17.31 10.54 32.24
CA VAL A 478 -17.03 9.74 31.04
C VAL A 478 -15.54 9.41 31.02
N GLU A 479 -15.23 8.18 30.62
CA GLU A 479 -13.87 7.63 30.62
C GLU A 479 -12.97 8.28 29.56
N GLN A 480 -11.69 8.46 29.88
CA GLN A 480 -10.70 8.95 28.93
C GLN A 480 -10.27 7.82 27.97
N GLU A 481 -10.83 7.83 26.76
CA GLU A 481 -10.41 6.94 25.68
C GLU A 481 -9.00 7.32 25.20
N LYS A 482 -8.01 6.46 25.47
CA LYS A 482 -6.59 6.72 25.19
C LYS A 482 -6.23 6.37 23.76
N VAL A 483 -6.67 7.19 22.81
CA VAL A 483 -6.49 6.96 21.36
C VAL A 483 -5.05 7.23 20.93
N THR A 484 -4.44 6.27 20.22
CA THR A 484 -3.09 6.36 19.66
C THR A 484 -3.08 7.02 18.27
N PRO A 485 -2.24 8.04 18.01
CA PRO A 485 -2.08 8.60 16.67
C PRO A 485 -1.37 7.61 15.73
N THR A 486 -1.78 7.59 14.47
CA THR A 486 -1.25 6.68 13.43
C THR A 486 -0.73 7.45 12.22
N ASN A 487 0.55 7.82 12.28
CA ASN A 487 1.35 8.15 11.10
C ASN A 487 1.96 6.87 10.55
N ASP A 488 1.82 6.63 9.25
CA ASP A 488 2.37 5.44 8.60
C ASP A 488 2.90 5.78 7.20
N GLY A 489 4.22 5.66 7.06
CA GLY A 489 4.99 6.17 5.92
C GLY A 489 6.42 5.61 5.89
N LEU A 490 6.55 4.29 6.08
CA LEU A 490 7.75 3.57 6.59
C LEU A 490 8.00 3.86 8.08
N ILE A 491 8.38 2.80 8.81
CA ILE A 491 8.60 2.69 10.26
C ILE A 491 7.32 2.31 11.02
N ASP A 492 7.01 1.01 11.06
CA ASP A 492 5.97 0.49 11.96
C ASP A 492 6.25 -0.98 12.34
N ASP A 493 7.50 -1.24 12.74
CA ASP A 493 8.07 -2.60 12.84
C ASP A 493 8.83 -2.83 14.17
N LEU A 494 8.78 -1.87 15.12
CA LEU A 494 9.60 -1.89 16.35
C LEU A 494 8.98 -1.18 17.58
N HIS A 495 7.65 -1.25 17.77
CA HIS A 495 6.99 -0.71 18.98
C HIS A 495 6.27 -1.75 19.87
N ASP A 496 6.11 -2.98 19.41
CA ASP A 496 5.34 -4.04 20.09
C ASP A 496 6.21 -5.02 20.92
N MET A 497 7.41 -4.60 21.33
CA MET A 497 8.43 -5.48 21.93
C MET A 497 8.82 -5.20 23.39
N PHE A 498 8.44 -4.07 23.96
CA PHE A 498 8.91 -3.65 25.29
C PHE A 498 7.77 -3.15 26.20
N ARG A 499 6.90 -4.07 26.63
CA ARG A 499 6.03 -3.84 27.79
C ARG A 499 6.04 -5.05 28.73
N PRO A 500 6.34 -4.89 30.03
CA PRO A 500 6.27 -5.97 31.00
C PRO A 500 4.80 -6.35 31.28
N ALA A 501 4.57 -7.63 31.57
CA ALA A 501 3.26 -8.15 31.94
C ALA A 501 2.90 -7.80 33.39
N ILE A 502 1.61 -7.56 33.63
CA ILE A 502 0.98 -7.54 34.97
C ILE A 502 -0.12 -8.61 34.94
N ALA A 503 -0.25 -9.38 36.04
CA ALA A 503 -0.92 -10.67 36.02
C ALA A 503 -2.22 -10.72 36.85
N THR A 504 -3.22 -11.47 36.32
CA THR A 504 -4.30 -12.21 37.04
C THR A 504 -5.34 -11.38 37.84
N PRO A 505 -6.51 -11.93 38.25
CA PRO A 505 -6.90 -13.35 38.37
C PRO A 505 -8.21 -13.80 37.67
N VAL A 506 -8.61 -15.04 37.99
CA VAL A 506 -9.59 -15.93 37.34
C VAL A 506 -10.98 -15.93 38.03
N ALA A 507 -12.04 -16.31 37.32
CA ALA A 507 -13.29 -16.85 37.88
C ALA A 507 -13.85 -17.99 36.98
N GLN A 508 -14.64 -18.92 37.54
CA GLN A 508 -14.99 -20.22 36.95
C GLN A 508 -16.52 -20.44 36.75
N ALA A 509 -16.89 -21.15 35.66
CA ALA A 509 -17.94 -22.20 35.53
C ALA A 509 -19.42 -21.91 35.96
N PRO A 510 -20.44 -22.78 35.67
CA PRO A 510 -20.42 -24.09 35.01
C PRO A 510 -21.48 -24.32 33.87
N THR A 511 -21.54 -25.58 33.42
CA THR A 511 -22.32 -26.25 32.35
C THR A 511 -23.72 -26.75 32.74
N GLU A 512 -24.60 -26.98 31.75
CA GLU A 512 -25.41 -28.24 31.65
C GLU A 512 -25.98 -28.51 30.24
N ALA A 513 -26.41 -29.75 29.96
CA ALA A 513 -26.91 -30.21 28.66
C ALA A 513 -27.85 -31.44 28.78
N VAL A 514 -28.93 -31.53 27.98
CA VAL A 514 -29.80 -32.73 27.82
C VAL A 514 -30.42 -32.78 26.40
N GLU A 515 -30.59 -33.98 25.85
CA GLU A 515 -31.34 -34.32 24.61
C GLU A 515 -32.21 -35.60 24.87
N PRO A 516 -32.91 -36.20 23.87
CA PRO A 516 -34.37 -36.12 23.65
C PRO A 516 -35.16 -37.42 24.03
N PRO A 517 -36.46 -37.52 23.66
CA PRO A 517 -36.95 -38.78 23.08
C PRO A 517 -38.00 -38.66 21.94
N LYS A 518 -38.24 -39.81 21.30
CA LYS A 518 -39.27 -40.22 20.30
C LYS A 518 -39.71 -41.67 20.70
N PRO A 519 -40.63 -42.39 20.03
CA PRO A 519 -41.71 -42.05 19.08
C PRO A 519 -43.07 -42.67 19.54
N VAL A 520 -44.03 -42.92 18.63
CA VAL A 520 -44.88 -44.16 18.50
C VAL A 520 -45.99 -43.95 17.43
N GLU A 521 -46.19 -44.94 16.54
CA GLU A 521 -47.33 -45.06 15.57
C GLU A 521 -48.46 -45.94 16.20
N PRO A 522 -49.62 -46.21 15.54
CA PRO A 522 -49.66 -47.37 14.62
C PRO A 522 -50.79 -47.43 13.53
N ALA A 523 -50.63 -48.35 12.57
CA ALA A 523 -51.64 -49.33 12.07
C ALA A 523 -52.97 -48.88 11.38
N ILE A 524 -53.68 -49.66 10.54
CA ILE A 524 -53.54 -50.94 9.78
C ILE A 524 -54.77 -50.98 8.80
N ASP A 525 -54.69 -51.47 7.55
CA ASP A 525 -55.35 -52.68 6.93
C ASP A 525 -55.79 -52.26 5.49
N GLU A 526 -56.12 -53.09 4.49
CA GLU A 526 -55.69 -54.38 3.92
C GLU A 526 -56.63 -54.67 2.71
N PHE A 527 -56.18 -55.46 1.73
CA PHE A 527 -56.96 -56.13 0.65
C PHE A 527 -57.93 -55.35 -0.30
N TYR A 528 -57.46 -55.03 -1.53
CA TYR A 528 -58.09 -55.53 -2.79
C TYR A 528 -57.22 -55.31 -4.06
N ILE A 529 -57.05 -56.36 -4.87
CA ILE A 529 -56.46 -56.40 -6.24
C ILE A 529 -57.23 -57.56 -6.94
N PRO A 530 -57.68 -57.53 -8.23
CA PRO A 530 -57.10 -56.84 -9.39
C PRO A 530 -58.08 -56.08 -10.31
N MET A 531 -57.53 -55.23 -11.20
CA MET A 531 -57.64 -55.35 -12.67
C MET A 531 -56.81 -54.25 -13.33
N ALA A 532 -55.98 -54.60 -14.32
CA ALA A 532 -55.22 -53.63 -15.10
C ALA A 532 -55.93 -53.34 -16.43
N PRO A 533 -56.31 -52.08 -16.70
CA PRO A 533 -56.51 -51.59 -18.06
C PRO A 533 -55.17 -51.12 -18.66
N GLU A 534 -55.10 -51.12 -20.00
CA GLU A 534 -53.96 -50.66 -20.79
C GLU A 534 -53.64 -49.17 -20.57
N PRO A 535 -52.39 -48.72 -20.84
CA PRO A 535 -51.94 -47.38 -20.47
C PRO A 535 -52.70 -46.29 -21.24
N LEU A 536 -53.32 -45.38 -20.49
CA LEU A 536 -53.69 -44.06 -21.03
C LEU A 536 -52.41 -43.32 -21.41
N ALA A 537 -52.45 -42.62 -22.55
CA ALA A 537 -51.33 -41.82 -23.03
C ALA A 537 -50.88 -40.81 -21.96
N GLU A 538 -49.56 -40.66 -21.80
CA GLU A 538 -48.98 -39.63 -20.94
C GLU A 538 -49.53 -38.25 -21.33
N PRO A 539 -50.00 -37.43 -20.37
CA PRO A 539 -50.47 -36.09 -20.68
C PRO A 539 -49.31 -35.27 -21.26
N GLU A 540 -49.57 -34.56 -22.36
CA GLU A 540 -48.57 -33.72 -23.04
C GLU A 540 -47.86 -32.81 -22.02
N ASN A 541 -46.54 -32.79 -22.01
CA ASN A 541 -45.78 -32.06 -21.00
C ASN A 541 -46.07 -30.54 -21.08
N HIS A 542 -46.77 -30.00 -20.08
CA HIS A 542 -47.23 -28.60 -20.00
C HIS A 542 -46.11 -27.61 -19.56
N LYS A 543 -44.84 -28.00 -19.64
CA LYS A 543 -43.69 -27.14 -19.28
C LYS A 543 -43.58 -25.90 -20.16
N ILE A 544 -43.64 -24.71 -19.53
CA ILE A 544 -43.47 -23.41 -20.18
C ILE A 544 -42.13 -22.80 -19.74
N ASP A 545 -41.18 -22.56 -20.66
CA ASP A 545 -39.84 -22.05 -20.30
C ASP A 545 -39.90 -20.73 -19.53
N GLY A 546 -39.30 -20.73 -18.34
CA GLY A 546 -39.26 -19.59 -17.42
C GLY A 546 -40.44 -19.48 -16.45
N ASP A 547 -41.51 -20.27 -16.62
CA ASP A 547 -42.59 -20.40 -15.65
C ASP A 547 -42.42 -21.68 -14.82
N TYR A 548 -41.62 -21.56 -13.77
CA TYR A 548 -41.22 -22.68 -12.90
C TYR A 548 -42.40 -23.37 -12.18
N SER A 549 -43.58 -22.73 -12.11
CA SER A 549 -44.79 -23.35 -11.56
C SER A 549 -45.28 -24.55 -12.40
N THR A 550 -44.97 -24.55 -13.70
CA THR A 550 -45.34 -25.62 -14.64
C THR A 550 -44.40 -26.84 -14.63
N TYR A 551 -43.29 -26.77 -13.88
CA TYR A 551 -42.25 -27.80 -13.89
C TYR A 551 -42.56 -28.87 -12.85
N SER A 552 -42.29 -30.13 -13.18
CA SER A 552 -42.20 -31.22 -12.19
C SER A 552 -41.01 -31.02 -11.24
N ASN A 553 -41.00 -31.72 -10.10
CA ASN A 553 -39.90 -31.61 -9.14
C ASN A 553 -38.55 -32.04 -9.73
N ASP A 554 -38.54 -33.06 -10.60
CA ASP A 554 -37.34 -33.50 -11.30
C ASP A 554 -36.85 -32.45 -12.31
N GLU A 555 -37.75 -31.79 -13.04
CA GLU A 555 -37.38 -30.70 -13.97
C GLU A 555 -36.87 -29.45 -13.24
N LEU A 556 -37.36 -29.15 -12.03
CA LEU A 556 -36.81 -28.10 -11.17
C LEU A 556 -35.38 -28.43 -10.69
N VAL A 557 -35.14 -29.71 -10.36
CA VAL A 557 -33.82 -30.23 -10.01
C VAL A 557 -32.85 -30.11 -11.18
N GLU A 558 -33.26 -30.51 -12.39
CA GLU A 558 -32.41 -30.41 -13.59
C GLU A 558 -32.03 -28.97 -13.93
N GLU A 559 -32.98 -28.03 -13.88
CA GLU A 559 -32.70 -26.60 -14.06
C GLU A 559 -31.76 -26.06 -12.99
N PHE A 560 -31.91 -26.48 -11.73
CA PHE A 560 -31.04 -26.06 -10.65
C PHE A 560 -29.61 -26.59 -10.83
N GLU A 561 -29.44 -27.88 -11.14
CA GLU A 561 -28.13 -28.49 -11.42
C GLU A 561 -27.44 -27.86 -12.64
N TRP A 562 -28.22 -27.46 -13.66
CA TRP A 562 -27.70 -26.70 -14.79
C TRP A 562 -27.26 -25.27 -14.39
N LEU A 563 -28.06 -24.56 -13.60
CA LEU A 563 -27.84 -23.15 -13.29
C LEU A 563 -26.70 -22.94 -12.27
N GLN A 564 -26.62 -23.77 -11.25
CA GLN A 564 -25.69 -23.69 -10.12
C GLN A 564 -24.20 -23.52 -10.51
N PRO A 565 -23.58 -24.32 -11.41
CA PRO A 565 -22.17 -24.13 -11.79
C PRO A 565 -21.91 -22.86 -12.62
N ARG A 566 -22.97 -22.26 -13.20
CA ARG A 566 -22.91 -21.02 -14.00
C ARG A 566 -22.98 -19.77 -13.11
N LEU A 567 -23.49 -19.91 -11.89
CA LEU A 567 -23.55 -18.87 -10.86
C LEU A 567 -22.27 -18.83 -10.01
N LYS A 568 -21.36 -17.93 -10.37
CA LYS A 568 -20.13 -17.64 -9.59
C LYS A 568 -20.34 -16.39 -8.75
N LYS A 569 -19.54 -16.21 -7.68
CA LYS A 569 -19.55 -14.97 -6.88
C LYS A 569 -19.32 -13.69 -7.73
N SER A 570 -18.56 -13.80 -8.82
CA SER A 570 -18.36 -12.70 -9.79
C SER A 570 -19.61 -12.36 -10.63
N SER A 571 -20.60 -13.26 -10.68
CA SER A 571 -21.87 -13.07 -11.38
C SER A 571 -22.88 -12.23 -10.59
N PHE A 572 -22.55 -11.77 -9.38
CA PHE A 572 -23.43 -10.96 -8.52
C PHE A 572 -22.82 -9.59 -8.22
N PRO A 573 -23.62 -8.51 -8.20
CA PRO A 573 -23.13 -7.17 -7.91
C PRO A 573 -22.77 -6.99 -6.43
N GLY A 574 -21.62 -6.38 -6.17
CA GLY A 574 -21.16 -6.00 -4.83
C GLY A 574 -20.32 -7.06 -4.10
N ASN A 575 -19.63 -6.65 -3.03
CA ASN A 575 -18.76 -7.52 -2.22
C ASN A 575 -19.53 -8.10 -1.01
N SER A 576 -20.78 -8.49 -1.26
CA SER A 576 -21.85 -8.70 -0.28
C SER A 576 -21.82 -10.11 0.35
N LYS A 577 -22.33 -10.22 1.59
CA LYS A 577 -22.66 -11.50 2.27
C LYS A 577 -24.20 -11.71 2.37
N ARG A 578 -24.98 -11.00 1.56
CA ARG A 578 -26.45 -11.05 1.56
C ARG A 578 -26.97 -12.39 1.04
N ASP A 579 -28.22 -12.65 1.36
CA ASP A 579 -29.08 -13.67 0.76
C ASP A 579 -29.42 -13.35 -0.70
N ILE A 580 -30.10 -14.32 -1.32
CA ILE A 580 -30.73 -14.23 -2.63
C ILE A 580 -31.65 -13.00 -2.71
N ALA A 581 -32.46 -12.76 -1.68
CA ALA A 581 -33.35 -11.58 -1.59
C ALA A 581 -32.57 -10.25 -1.61
N GLY A 582 -31.58 -10.08 -0.72
CA GLY A 582 -30.76 -8.87 -0.69
C GLY A 582 -29.85 -8.67 -1.93
N HIS A 583 -29.71 -9.69 -2.78
CA HIS A 583 -29.12 -9.57 -4.12
C HIS A 583 -30.15 -9.20 -5.20
N ARG A 584 -31.39 -9.73 -5.14
CA ARG A 584 -32.52 -9.29 -5.98
C ARG A 584 -32.83 -7.80 -5.81
N GLU A 585 -32.78 -7.29 -4.58
CA GLU A 585 -32.87 -5.85 -4.30
C GLU A 585 -31.79 -5.03 -5.02
N MET A 586 -30.54 -5.53 -5.04
CA MET A 586 -29.41 -4.84 -5.68
C MET A 586 -29.58 -4.75 -7.20
N ASP A 587 -30.11 -5.81 -7.83
CA ASP A 587 -30.40 -5.82 -9.26
C ASP A 587 -31.52 -4.84 -9.65
N ASN A 588 -32.48 -4.63 -8.75
CA ASN A 588 -33.58 -3.68 -8.92
C ASN A 588 -33.18 -2.20 -8.73
N ILE A 589 -31.96 -1.89 -8.25
CA ILE A 589 -31.46 -0.51 -8.17
C ILE A 589 -31.36 0.07 -9.60
N PRO A 590 -31.97 1.24 -9.90
CA PRO A 590 -32.00 1.79 -11.26
C PRO A 590 -30.62 1.96 -11.92
N GLU A 591 -29.59 2.28 -11.13
CA GLU A 591 -28.20 2.41 -11.61
C GLU A 591 -27.62 1.07 -12.09
N ASN A 592 -27.90 -0.02 -11.38
CA ASN A 592 -27.49 -1.37 -11.77
C ASN A 592 -28.31 -1.87 -12.97
N ARG A 593 -29.63 -1.68 -12.92
CA ARG A 593 -30.57 -2.06 -14.00
C ARG A 593 -30.23 -1.37 -15.32
N ASN A 594 -29.88 -0.09 -15.28
CA ASN A 594 -29.48 0.69 -16.45
C ASN A 594 -28.11 0.30 -17.05
N GLY A 595 -27.29 -0.48 -16.33
CA GLY A 595 -26.01 -1.02 -16.83
C GLY A 595 -26.14 -2.31 -17.65
N ILE A 596 -27.31 -2.96 -17.65
CA ILE A 596 -27.56 -4.25 -18.28
C ILE A 596 -27.87 -4.04 -19.78
N LYS A 597 -26.85 -3.66 -20.58
CA LYS A 597 -27.08 -3.20 -21.97
C LYS A 597 -26.43 -4.02 -23.10
N THR A 598 -25.52 -4.97 -22.83
CA THR A 598 -25.10 -6.04 -23.77
C THR A 598 -24.05 -6.98 -23.16
N GLY A 599 -23.82 -8.14 -23.79
CA GLY A 599 -22.70 -9.03 -23.49
C GLY A 599 -22.84 -9.85 -22.20
N ASP A 600 -21.71 -10.28 -21.63
CA ASP A 600 -21.69 -11.19 -20.48
C ASP A 600 -22.40 -10.65 -19.23
N VAL A 601 -22.50 -9.32 -19.08
CA VAL A 601 -23.25 -8.68 -17.97
C VAL A 601 -24.75 -8.94 -18.09
N LYS A 602 -25.30 -8.95 -19.32
CA LYS A 602 -26.70 -9.31 -19.58
C LYS A 602 -26.94 -10.79 -19.28
N ARG A 603 -26.06 -11.67 -19.78
CA ARG A 603 -26.11 -13.12 -19.50
C ARG A 603 -26.03 -13.44 -18.01
N GLN A 604 -25.17 -12.75 -17.27
CA GLN A 604 -25.08 -12.92 -15.81
C GLN A 604 -26.36 -12.46 -15.10
N TYR A 605 -26.99 -11.37 -15.56
CA TYR A 605 -28.27 -10.92 -15.03
C TYR A 605 -29.39 -11.93 -15.30
N GLU A 606 -29.51 -12.44 -16.53
CA GLU A 606 -30.47 -13.48 -16.92
C GLU A 606 -30.34 -14.75 -16.04
N PHE A 607 -29.11 -15.16 -15.69
CA PHE A 607 -28.89 -16.27 -14.76
C PHE A 607 -29.28 -15.94 -13.31
N ARG A 608 -29.18 -14.68 -12.87
CA ARG A 608 -29.66 -14.25 -11.54
C ARG A 608 -31.18 -14.25 -11.47
N GLU A 609 -31.85 -13.73 -12.50
CA GLU A 609 -33.33 -13.78 -12.60
C GLU A 609 -33.84 -15.23 -12.62
N LYS A 610 -33.20 -16.13 -13.38
CA LYS A 610 -33.53 -17.57 -13.32
C LYS A 610 -33.38 -18.15 -11.90
N LEU A 611 -32.31 -17.80 -11.17
CA LEU A 611 -32.15 -18.22 -9.76
C LEU A 611 -33.25 -17.67 -8.87
N TYR A 612 -33.63 -16.41 -9.07
CA TYR A 612 -34.63 -15.74 -8.25
C TYR A 612 -36.00 -16.40 -8.39
N ASN A 613 -36.45 -16.68 -9.60
CA ASN A 613 -37.75 -17.29 -9.84
C ASN A 613 -37.76 -18.77 -9.39
N LEU A 614 -36.68 -19.51 -9.69
CA LEU A 614 -36.51 -20.90 -9.25
C LEU A 614 -36.47 -21.02 -7.71
N PHE A 615 -35.85 -20.05 -7.02
CA PHE A 615 -35.84 -20.02 -5.55
C PHE A 615 -37.21 -19.75 -4.96
N ASP A 616 -38.03 -18.90 -5.58
CA ASP A 616 -39.39 -18.62 -5.11
C ASP A 616 -40.27 -19.88 -5.25
N GLU A 617 -40.21 -20.58 -6.38
CA GLU A 617 -40.92 -21.85 -6.59
C GLU A 617 -40.50 -22.93 -5.58
N ILE A 618 -39.18 -23.13 -5.38
CA ILE A 618 -38.66 -24.07 -4.38
C ILE A 618 -39.16 -23.71 -2.98
N LYS A 619 -39.27 -22.41 -2.67
CA LYS A 619 -39.74 -21.92 -1.37
C LYS A 619 -41.24 -22.11 -1.16
N GLU A 620 -42.05 -22.11 -2.21
CA GLU A 620 -43.48 -22.44 -2.12
C GLU A 620 -43.71 -23.95 -1.95
N ARG A 621 -42.92 -24.80 -2.63
CA ARG A 621 -43.02 -26.27 -2.53
C ARG A 621 -42.39 -26.85 -1.26
N ASP A 622 -41.14 -26.48 -0.96
CA ASP A 622 -40.43 -26.88 0.26
C ASP A 622 -39.66 -25.70 0.89
N PRO A 623 -40.26 -25.03 1.90
CA PRO A 623 -39.60 -23.99 2.68
C PRO A 623 -38.29 -24.46 3.38
N ALA A 624 -38.11 -25.75 3.66
CA ALA A 624 -36.90 -26.29 4.25
C ALA A 624 -35.77 -26.43 3.21
N ALA A 625 -36.06 -26.90 1.99
CA ALA A 625 -35.14 -26.85 0.85
C ALA A 625 -34.66 -25.42 0.59
N ALA A 626 -35.59 -24.46 0.49
CA ALA A 626 -35.26 -23.06 0.25
C ALA A 626 -34.36 -22.47 1.34
N LYS A 627 -34.62 -22.77 2.62
CA LYS A 627 -33.78 -22.32 3.74
C LYS A 627 -32.35 -22.89 3.65
N GLN A 628 -32.19 -24.15 3.26
CA GLN A 628 -30.87 -24.75 3.07
C GLN A 628 -30.13 -24.18 1.86
N LEU A 629 -30.84 -23.98 0.73
CA LEU A 629 -30.33 -23.31 -0.47
C LEU A 629 -29.84 -21.89 -0.16
N GLU A 630 -30.61 -21.10 0.59
CA GLU A 630 -30.22 -19.76 1.02
C GLU A 630 -28.97 -19.77 1.92
N GLN A 631 -28.84 -20.76 2.82
CA GLN A 631 -27.65 -20.95 3.66
C GLN A 631 -26.42 -21.35 2.84
N ALA A 632 -26.56 -22.26 1.87
CA ALA A 632 -25.51 -22.62 0.92
C ALA A 632 -25.07 -21.43 0.06
N PHE A 633 -26.02 -20.63 -0.43
CA PHE A 633 -25.77 -19.40 -1.18
C PHE A 633 -24.99 -18.36 -0.33
N LYS A 634 -25.42 -18.11 0.91
CA LYS A 634 -24.71 -17.25 1.87
C LYS A 634 -23.27 -17.75 2.12
N ALA A 635 -23.07 -19.06 2.24
CA ALA A 635 -21.75 -19.66 2.40
C ALA A 635 -20.88 -19.52 1.12
N GLN A 636 -21.46 -19.68 -0.07
CA GLN A 636 -20.81 -19.46 -1.36
C GLN A 636 -20.38 -17.99 -1.54
N MET A 637 -21.20 -17.03 -1.08
CA MET A 637 -20.84 -15.60 -1.09
C MET A 637 -19.78 -15.25 -0.03
N ALA A 638 -19.73 -15.96 1.10
CA ALA A 638 -18.72 -15.74 2.13
C ALA A 638 -17.34 -16.29 1.76
N ASN A 639 -17.26 -17.47 1.13
CA ASN A 639 -16.01 -18.20 0.88
C ASN A 639 -15.38 -17.94 -0.51
N LYS A 640 -14.11 -18.36 -0.67
CA LYS A 640 -13.39 -18.37 -1.97
C LYS A 640 -13.54 -19.67 -2.77
N ARG A 641 -14.16 -20.70 -2.20
CA ARG A 641 -14.50 -21.97 -2.87
C ARG A 641 -16.01 -22.03 -3.06
N ALA A 642 -16.46 -22.65 -4.14
CA ALA A 642 -17.89 -22.88 -4.36
C ALA A 642 -18.42 -23.86 -3.30
N VAL A 643 -19.54 -23.52 -2.68
CA VAL A 643 -20.35 -24.43 -1.88
C VAL A 643 -21.45 -24.93 -2.81
N THR A 644 -21.51 -26.24 -3.04
CA THR A 644 -22.55 -26.86 -3.85
C THR A 644 -23.69 -27.32 -2.95
N PHE A 645 -24.91 -26.89 -3.26
CA PHE A 645 -26.14 -27.48 -2.74
C PHE A 645 -26.57 -28.63 -3.65
N ASP A 646 -27.33 -29.58 -3.12
CA ASP A 646 -27.99 -30.64 -3.88
C ASP A 646 -29.49 -30.57 -3.56
N LEU A 647 -30.31 -30.41 -4.59
CA LEU A 647 -31.76 -30.22 -4.47
C LEU A 647 -32.51 -31.57 -4.49
N LYS A 648 -31.88 -32.65 -5.01
CA LYS A 648 -32.48 -33.99 -5.12
C LYS A 648 -33.03 -34.52 -3.79
N PRO A 649 -32.32 -34.47 -2.65
CA PRO A 649 -32.79 -35.11 -1.40
C PRO A 649 -33.94 -34.39 -0.71
N GLN A 650 -34.33 -33.20 -1.20
CA GLN A 650 -35.36 -32.35 -0.58
C GLN A 650 -36.66 -32.33 -1.40
N LEU A 651 -36.59 -32.21 -2.74
CA LEU A 651 -37.78 -32.21 -3.60
C LEU A 651 -38.30 -33.60 -4.01
N THR A 652 -37.64 -34.68 -3.57
CA THR A 652 -38.08 -36.08 -3.78
C THR A 652 -38.78 -36.70 -2.56
N LYS A 653 -39.24 -35.86 -1.61
CA LYS A 653 -39.94 -36.27 -0.38
C LYS A 653 -41.40 -35.85 -0.38
#